data_AF-A0A2P6TBN0-F1
#
_entry.id   AF-A0A2P6TBN0-F1
#
_cell.length_a   1.000
_cell.length_b   1.000
_cell.length_c   1.000
_cell.angle_alpha   90.00
_cell.angle_beta   90.00
_cell.angle_gamma   90.00
#
_symmetry.space_group_name_H-M   'P 1'
#
loop_
_entity.id
_entity.type
_entity.pdbx_description
1 polymer ?
#
loop_
_entity_poly.entity_id
_entity_poly.type
_entity_poly.pdbx_seq_one_letter_code
_entity_poly.pdbx_strand_id
1 'polypeptide(L)'
;MQQALCGQQVVLGRAGKSRAARRQQVLVQAAGFTVPPAWPGRVPVPETVAQTDGPKKFSLLGSTGSIGTQTLDIVAEHPDKFAVTALAAGGNVELLAEQVKQFQPALVSVRDGDKAAQLRELIKDAPRQPEVLVGEEGICAVAAHAEADACVTGIVGCAGLKPTVAAIKAGKDICLANKETLIAGGPFVLPLAKEHGVHILPADSEHSAIFQCLQGLPEGGMRRIILTASGGAFRDLPVEKLAHVTVADALKHPNWSMGKKITIDSATLMNKGLEVIEAHYLFGADYDNIEIVIHPQSIIHSMVETADSSVLAQLGWPDMRLPILYTMSWPARVQCSEQTWPRLDFVKMGDLTFRQPDHAKYPSMKLAYAAGRAGGTMTGVMSAANEQAVELFIQERIHYLDIVRLAEECCEAHRKELVEAPSLEEIVHYDQWAREWVAQRVEKGVAVAAYEKVRDLDKGAFGWVQHARNRQTGEEVAVKFIELGPRFYQKYVEREIINHRLLAHPHIVGFKEVFVTHKHLAIVMEYVGGGNLQQYVEGAGRLPEWQARCFFQQLILALQYCHANLRIAHRDIKLGNVLLNTKYQIPILKLCDFGYSKNMMWGSVPKTRVGTAAYISPEVARCRGDEAYDTEKADVWSCGVTLYCMLAGRYPFMDADHQVRLKKIQELAPADVDAALAKLPSDVSADCVALLRRIFSIPPAARPTLADIMADPWFRQFLPDLSKLAVAQAREQQSVAEITRILQEADRLSQLRTQQPDDFAGEVLEDVLDDVMDEVGDQNR
;
A
#
# COMPACT_ATOMS: atom_id res chain seq x y z
N MET A 1 -44.52 19.45 -42.38
CA MET A 1 -45.10 20.78 -42.66
C MET A 1 -44.97 21.61 -41.38
N GLN A 2 -43.87 22.35 -41.23
CA GLN A 2 -43.67 23.77 -41.61
C GLN A 2 -44.10 24.78 -40.51
N GLN A 3 -43.06 25.32 -39.87
CA GLN A 3 -42.83 26.59 -39.14
C GLN A 3 -43.89 27.72 -39.17
N ALA A 4 -43.96 28.47 -38.04
CA ALA A 4 -43.67 29.92 -37.91
C ALA A 4 -43.95 30.35 -36.43
N LEU A 5 -42.99 30.75 -35.59
CA LEU A 5 -42.23 32.02 -35.49
C LEU A 5 -43.09 33.31 -35.47
N CYS A 6 -43.16 33.95 -34.30
CA CYS A 6 -43.21 35.41 -34.15
C CYS A 6 -42.56 35.80 -32.80
N GLY A 7 -41.74 36.85 -32.81
CA GLY A 7 -41.00 37.33 -31.66
C GLY A 7 -41.10 38.85 -31.46
N GLN A 8 -40.39 39.29 -30.41
CA GLN A 8 -40.09 40.68 -30.00
C GLN A 8 -41.24 41.41 -29.26
N GLN A 9 -41.01 42.23 -28.23
CA GLN A 9 -39.87 43.10 -27.97
C GLN A 9 -39.81 43.56 -26.49
N VAL A 10 -38.60 43.89 -26.05
CA VAL A 10 -38.19 44.31 -24.69
C VAL A 10 -38.36 45.82 -24.51
N VAL A 11 -38.85 46.25 -23.33
CA VAL A 11 -38.76 47.64 -22.86
C VAL A 11 -37.64 47.74 -21.80
N LEU A 12 -36.66 48.60 -22.08
CA LEU A 12 -35.51 48.94 -21.24
C LEU A 12 -35.90 49.97 -20.16
N GLY A 13 -35.63 49.66 -18.88
CA GLY A 13 -35.61 50.60 -17.77
C GLY A 13 -34.32 50.46 -16.96
N ARG A 14 -33.52 51.52 -16.90
CA ARG A 14 -32.22 51.60 -16.20
C ARG A 14 -32.40 51.92 -14.71
N ALA A 15 -31.78 51.12 -13.83
CA ALA A 15 -31.13 51.49 -12.56
C ALA A 15 -30.33 50.25 -12.10
N GLY A 16 -29.03 50.28 -11.82
CA GLY A 16 -28.42 51.01 -10.71
C GLY A 16 -27.93 50.01 -9.65
N LYS A 17 -26.84 49.29 -9.97
CA LYS A 17 -25.92 48.46 -9.15
C LYS A 17 -26.28 48.19 -7.67
N SER A 18 -26.42 46.91 -7.33
CA SER A 18 -25.94 46.33 -6.05
C SER A 18 -25.71 44.81 -6.22
N ARG A 19 -24.54 44.35 -5.76
CA ARG A 19 -24.01 42.98 -5.85
C ARG A 19 -24.76 42.05 -4.88
N ALA A 20 -25.48 41.07 -5.40
CA ALA A 20 -25.78 39.83 -4.68
C ALA A 20 -25.76 38.68 -5.69
N ALA A 21 -24.92 37.68 -5.42
CA ALA A 21 -24.56 36.61 -6.32
C ALA A 21 -25.75 35.69 -6.64
N ARG A 22 -26.28 35.76 -7.86
CA ARG A 22 -26.97 34.63 -8.50
C ARG A 22 -25.91 33.70 -9.08
N ARG A 23 -25.51 32.67 -8.33
CA ARG A 23 -24.95 31.46 -8.93
C ARG A 23 -26.10 30.79 -9.69
N GLN A 24 -26.13 30.95 -11.01
CA GLN A 24 -26.89 30.05 -11.87
C GLN A 24 -26.32 28.65 -11.64
N GLN A 25 -27.11 27.80 -10.98
CA GLN A 25 -26.98 26.35 -11.15
C GLN A 25 -27.16 26.08 -12.63
N VAL A 26 -26.06 25.76 -13.30
CA VAL A 26 -26.10 25.03 -14.54
C VAL A 26 -26.53 23.61 -14.17
N LEU A 27 -27.85 23.40 -14.09
CA LEU A 27 -28.43 22.07 -14.22
C LEU A 27 -28.17 21.64 -15.67
N VAL A 28 -27.00 21.06 -15.90
CA VAL A 28 -26.82 20.16 -17.03
C VAL A 28 -27.71 18.97 -16.70
N GLN A 29 -28.91 18.92 -17.28
CA GLN A 29 -29.61 17.65 -17.46
C GLN A 29 -28.76 16.81 -18.43
N ALA A 30 -27.72 16.17 -17.89
CA ALA A 30 -27.20 14.97 -18.51
C ALA A 30 -28.36 13.97 -18.45
N ALA A 31 -28.73 13.41 -19.60
CA ALA A 31 -29.60 12.24 -19.64
C ALA A 31 -28.85 11.10 -18.96
N GLY A 32 -28.92 11.06 -17.62
CA GLY A 32 -28.10 10.22 -16.77
C GLY A 32 -28.51 8.76 -16.94
N PHE A 33 -27.51 7.88 -17.02
CA PHE A 33 -27.70 6.45 -16.92
C PHE A 33 -28.29 6.14 -15.53
N THR A 34 -29.61 5.91 -15.45
CA THR A 34 -30.27 5.53 -14.20
C THR A 34 -30.32 4.01 -14.11
N VAL A 35 -29.57 3.44 -13.16
CA VAL A 35 -29.62 2.00 -12.85
C VAL A 35 -31.03 1.67 -12.33
N PRO A 36 -31.77 0.74 -12.94
CA PRO A 36 -33.09 0.37 -12.46
C PRO A 36 -32.95 -0.38 -11.13
N PRO A 37 -33.71 -0.05 -10.08
CA PRO A 37 -33.68 -0.82 -8.84
C PRO A 37 -34.34 -2.19 -9.02
N ALA A 38 -33.96 -3.16 -8.19
CA ALA A 38 -34.56 -4.49 -8.21
C ALA A 38 -36.06 -4.47 -7.87
N TRP A 39 -36.46 -3.65 -6.90
CA TRP A 39 -37.80 -3.53 -6.33
C TRP A 39 -38.14 -2.05 -6.09
N PRO A 40 -38.59 -1.29 -7.10
CA PRO A 40 -38.77 0.17 -7.03
C PRO A 40 -39.86 0.59 -6.02
N GLY A 41 -39.49 0.71 -4.75
CA GLY A 41 -40.35 1.12 -3.64
C GLY A 41 -41.56 0.24 -3.35
N ARG A 42 -41.68 -0.94 -3.99
CA ARG A 42 -42.74 -1.92 -3.75
C ARG A 42 -42.32 -3.32 -4.17
N VAL A 43 -42.91 -4.32 -3.53
CA VAL A 43 -42.78 -5.74 -3.90
C VAL A 43 -44.17 -6.26 -4.25
N PRO A 44 -44.49 -6.43 -5.55
CA PRO A 44 -45.74 -7.04 -5.97
C PRO A 44 -45.81 -8.47 -5.46
N VAL A 45 -46.89 -8.82 -4.77
CA VAL A 45 -47.16 -10.21 -4.38
C VAL A 45 -47.87 -10.89 -5.55
N PRO A 46 -47.35 -12.00 -6.10
CA PRO A 46 -48.02 -12.73 -7.16
C PRO A 46 -49.44 -13.17 -6.74
N GLU A 47 -50.45 -12.94 -7.58
CA GLU A 47 -51.85 -13.32 -7.30
C GLU A 47 -52.03 -14.85 -7.16
N THR A 48 -51.16 -15.62 -7.81
CA THR A 48 -51.11 -17.08 -7.70
C THR A 48 -49.67 -17.52 -7.44
N VAL A 49 -49.45 -18.23 -6.33
CA VAL A 49 -48.17 -18.93 -6.07
C VAL A 49 -48.16 -20.18 -6.94
N ALA A 50 -47.24 -20.26 -7.90
CA ALA A 50 -47.08 -21.46 -8.72
C ALA A 50 -46.80 -22.67 -7.80
N GLN A 51 -47.68 -23.66 -7.82
CA GLN A 51 -47.41 -24.93 -7.16
C GLN A 51 -46.38 -25.68 -8.01
N THR A 52 -45.17 -25.85 -7.47
CA THR A 52 -44.15 -26.70 -8.09
C THR A 52 -44.40 -28.15 -7.71
N ASP A 53 -44.30 -29.07 -8.67
CA ASP A 53 -44.29 -30.50 -8.39
C ASP A 53 -42.94 -30.88 -7.74
N GLY A 54 -42.90 -30.85 -6.40
CA GLY A 54 -41.73 -31.20 -5.60
C GLY A 54 -40.97 -30.00 -4.99
N PRO A 55 -39.83 -30.26 -4.32
CA PRO A 55 -39.07 -29.23 -3.62
C PRO A 55 -38.41 -28.25 -4.61
N LYS A 56 -38.39 -26.96 -4.25
CA LYS A 56 -37.66 -25.92 -4.97
C LYS A 56 -36.16 -26.18 -4.87
N LYS A 57 -35.46 -26.15 -6.00
CA LYS A 57 -34.08 -26.55 -6.15
C LYS A 57 -33.15 -25.34 -6.14
N PHE A 58 -32.03 -25.44 -5.43
CA PHE A 58 -31.06 -24.35 -5.30
C PHE A 58 -29.65 -24.78 -5.71
N SER A 59 -28.93 -23.89 -6.38
CA SER A 59 -27.47 -23.92 -6.39
C SER A 59 -26.93 -23.04 -5.26
N LEU A 60 -25.82 -23.44 -4.64
CA LEU A 60 -25.26 -22.73 -3.48
C LEU A 60 -23.78 -22.43 -3.69
N LEU A 61 -23.46 -21.13 -3.73
CA LEU A 61 -22.09 -20.63 -3.80
C LEU A 61 -21.58 -20.37 -2.38
N GLY A 62 -20.42 -20.92 -2.02
CA GLY A 62 -19.86 -20.77 -0.67
C GLY A 62 -20.53 -21.66 0.37
N SER A 63 -20.80 -22.93 0.04
CA SER A 63 -21.55 -23.87 0.90
C SER A 63 -20.93 -24.12 2.28
N THR A 64 -19.62 -23.94 2.41
CA THR A 64 -18.87 -24.14 3.66
C THR A 64 -18.66 -22.87 4.48
N GLY A 65 -19.17 -21.73 4.01
CA GLY A 65 -19.22 -20.48 4.76
C GLY A 65 -20.46 -20.38 5.66
N SER A 66 -20.53 -19.33 6.48
CA SER A 66 -21.63 -19.13 7.44
C SER A 66 -23.02 -19.11 6.79
N ILE A 67 -23.19 -18.41 5.66
CA ILE A 67 -24.47 -18.40 4.92
C ILE A 67 -24.75 -19.78 4.33
N GLY A 68 -23.74 -20.44 3.77
CA GLY A 68 -23.88 -21.75 3.14
C GLY A 68 -24.30 -22.84 4.11
N THR A 69 -23.67 -22.93 5.28
CA THR A 69 -24.04 -23.93 6.30
C THR A 69 -25.46 -23.68 6.81
N GLN A 70 -25.84 -22.43 7.06
CA GLN A 70 -27.19 -22.05 7.50
C GLN A 70 -28.25 -22.34 6.42
N THR A 71 -27.91 -22.16 5.15
CA THR A 71 -28.78 -22.52 4.02
C THR A 71 -29.01 -24.04 4.00
N LEU A 72 -27.96 -24.84 4.21
CA LEU A 72 -28.06 -26.29 4.26
C LEU A 72 -28.81 -26.79 5.50
N ASP A 73 -28.72 -26.11 6.64
CA ASP A 73 -29.53 -26.41 7.82
C ASP A 73 -31.03 -26.24 7.52
N ILE A 74 -31.40 -25.17 6.80
CA ILE A 74 -32.79 -24.93 6.35
C ILE A 74 -33.26 -26.05 5.40
N VAL A 75 -32.41 -26.47 4.46
CA VAL A 75 -32.72 -27.56 3.53
C VAL A 75 -32.90 -28.89 4.28
N ALA A 76 -32.07 -29.14 5.30
CA ALA A 76 -32.18 -30.33 6.13
C ALA A 76 -33.45 -30.36 7.00
N GLU A 77 -33.93 -29.21 7.48
CA GLU A 77 -35.19 -29.12 8.24
C GLU A 77 -36.44 -29.21 7.33
N HIS A 78 -36.33 -28.81 6.06
CA HIS A 78 -37.44 -28.76 5.10
C HIS A 78 -37.16 -29.50 3.78
N PRO A 79 -36.82 -30.81 3.80
CA PRO A 79 -36.46 -31.57 2.60
C PRO A 79 -37.64 -31.78 1.63
N ASP A 80 -38.88 -31.62 2.11
CA ASP A 80 -40.09 -31.65 1.29
C ASP A 80 -40.27 -30.36 0.45
N LYS A 81 -39.62 -29.27 0.85
CA LYS A 81 -39.76 -27.95 0.23
C LYS A 81 -38.53 -27.48 -0.51
N PHE A 82 -37.35 -27.88 -0.05
CA PHE A 82 -36.08 -27.40 -0.59
C PHE A 82 -35.12 -28.54 -0.88
N ALA A 83 -34.37 -28.41 -1.96
CA ALA A 83 -33.29 -29.31 -2.32
C ALA A 83 -32.11 -28.51 -2.88
N VAL A 84 -30.88 -29.03 -2.74
CA VAL A 84 -29.70 -28.46 -3.39
C VAL A 84 -29.24 -29.34 -4.55
N THR A 85 -29.01 -28.73 -5.70
CA THR A 85 -28.58 -29.46 -6.91
C THR A 85 -27.08 -29.33 -7.16
N ALA A 86 -26.47 -28.23 -6.73
CA ALA A 86 -25.07 -27.95 -6.96
C ALA A 86 -24.46 -27.12 -5.82
N LEU A 87 -23.23 -27.44 -5.44
CA LEU A 87 -22.50 -26.78 -4.34
C LEU A 87 -21.14 -26.26 -4.83
N ALA A 88 -20.77 -25.04 -4.44
CA ALA A 88 -19.41 -24.54 -4.63
C ALA A 88 -18.78 -24.14 -3.29
N ALA A 89 -17.51 -24.45 -3.11
CA ALA A 89 -16.75 -24.04 -1.93
C ALA A 89 -15.32 -23.63 -2.30
N GLY A 90 -14.67 -22.90 -1.39
CA GLY A 90 -13.26 -22.54 -1.52
C GLY A 90 -12.33 -23.71 -1.22
N GLY A 91 -11.73 -23.72 -0.03
CA GLY A 91 -10.69 -24.68 0.36
C GLY A 91 -11.02 -25.65 1.50
N ASN A 92 -12.19 -25.53 2.14
CA ASN A 92 -12.63 -26.42 3.22
C ASN A 92 -13.30 -27.67 2.62
N VAL A 93 -12.47 -28.62 2.20
CA VAL A 93 -12.89 -29.80 1.44
C VAL A 93 -13.51 -30.85 2.33
N GLU A 94 -13.08 -30.93 3.58
CA GLU A 94 -13.57 -31.86 4.59
C GLU A 94 -15.05 -31.60 4.88
N LEU A 95 -15.41 -30.35 5.19
CA LEU A 95 -16.82 -29.99 5.40
C LEU A 95 -17.65 -30.17 4.12
N LEU A 96 -17.08 -29.84 2.96
CA LEU A 96 -17.75 -30.04 1.67
C LEU A 96 -18.03 -31.52 1.41
N ALA A 97 -17.12 -32.43 1.75
CA ALA A 97 -17.33 -33.87 1.58
C ALA A 97 -18.52 -34.36 2.40
N GLU A 98 -18.67 -33.91 3.65
CA GLU A 98 -19.84 -34.22 4.48
C GLU A 98 -21.13 -33.68 3.86
N GLN A 99 -21.11 -32.45 3.35
CA GLN A 99 -22.25 -31.85 2.64
C GLN A 99 -22.61 -32.66 1.37
N VAL A 100 -21.63 -33.14 0.62
CA VAL A 100 -21.86 -33.99 -0.56
C VAL A 100 -22.52 -35.31 -0.17
N LYS A 101 -22.05 -35.97 0.89
CA LYS A 101 -22.61 -37.24 1.36
C LYS A 101 -24.07 -37.07 1.82
N GLN A 102 -24.37 -35.97 2.52
CA GLN A 102 -25.70 -35.69 3.04
C GLN A 102 -26.68 -35.28 1.94
N PHE A 103 -26.32 -34.29 1.13
CA PHE A 103 -27.26 -33.62 0.21
C PHE A 103 -27.20 -34.13 -1.23
N GLN A 104 -26.21 -34.95 -1.57
CA GLN A 104 -26.09 -35.64 -2.86
C GLN A 104 -26.27 -34.73 -4.09
N PRO A 105 -25.55 -33.58 -4.16
CA PRO A 105 -25.65 -32.68 -5.30
C PRO A 105 -25.20 -33.38 -6.60
N ALA A 106 -25.70 -32.91 -7.73
CA ALA A 106 -25.27 -33.39 -9.05
C ALA A 106 -23.90 -32.83 -9.45
N LEU A 107 -23.60 -31.59 -9.03
CA LEU A 107 -22.38 -30.86 -9.39
C LEU A 107 -21.74 -30.22 -8.16
N VAL A 108 -20.41 -30.30 -8.09
CA VAL A 108 -19.61 -29.64 -7.06
C VAL A 108 -18.45 -28.89 -7.70
N SER A 109 -18.16 -27.70 -7.18
CA SER A 109 -16.97 -26.94 -7.55
C SER A 109 -16.09 -26.60 -6.34
N VAL A 110 -14.78 -26.73 -6.53
CA VAL A 110 -13.74 -26.28 -5.59
C VAL A 110 -12.79 -25.31 -6.27
N ARG A 111 -12.08 -24.49 -5.49
CA ARG A 111 -11.22 -23.44 -6.05
C ARG A 111 -10.01 -24.00 -6.83
N ASP A 112 -9.34 -25.00 -6.28
CA ASP A 112 -8.02 -25.45 -6.74
C ASP A 112 -8.01 -26.94 -7.14
N GLY A 113 -7.10 -27.34 -8.03
CA GLY A 113 -7.07 -28.70 -8.60
C GLY A 113 -6.64 -29.80 -7.62
N ASP A 114 -5.74 -29.45 -6.70
CA ASP A 114 -5.34 -30.29 -5.57
C ASP A 114 -6.52 -30.55 -4.61
N LYS A 115 -7.34 -29.52 -4.36
CA LYS A 115 -8.57 -29.64 -3.57
C LYS A 115 -9.60 -30.56 -4.22
N ALA A 116 -9.68 -30.58 -5.54
CA ALA A 116 -10.57 -31.49 -6.26
C ALA A 116 -10.12 -32.96 -6.12
N ALA A 117 -8.81 -33.21 -6.17
CA ALA A 117 -8.27 -34.56 -5.93
C ALA A 117 -8.56 -35.02 -4.49
N GLN A 118 -8.35 -34.13 -3.51
CA GLN A 118 -8.66 -34.39 -2.10
C GLN A 118 -10.15 -34.69 -1.90
N LEU A 119 -11.04 -33.90 -2.52
CA LEU A 119 -12.48 -34.09 -2.42
C LEU A 119 -12.90 -35.46 -2.95
N ARG A 120 -12.42 -35.83 -4.15
CA ARG A 120 -12.74 -37.12 -4.78
C ARG A 120 -12.34 -38.31 -3.91
N GLU A 121 -11.24 -38.20 -3.16
CA GLU A 121 -10.85 -39.22 -2.19
C GLU A 121 -11.84 -39.32 -1.02
N LEU A 122 -12.21 -38.18 -0.44
CA LEU A 122 -13.08 -38.11 0.74
C LEU A 122 -14.53 -38.53 0.46
N ILE A 123 -14.97 -38.46 -0.80
CA ILE A 123 -16.35 -38.81 -1.21
C ILE A 123 -16.45 -40.15 -1.94
N LYS A 124 -15.41 -41.00 -1.94
CA LYS A 124 -15.46 -42.33 -2.63
C LYS A 124 -16.62 -43.21 -2.18
N ASP A 125 -17.01 -43.09 -0.93
CA ASP A 125 -18.11 -43.79 -0.26
C ASP A 125 -19.46 -43.04 -0.33
N ALA A 126 -19.52 -41.88 -1.01
CA ALA A 126 -20.75 -41.10 -1.10
C ALA A 126 -21.83 -41.86 -1.88
N PRO A 127 -23.11 -41.80 -1.44
CA PRO A 127 -24.22 -42.51 -2.09
C PRO A 127 -24.40 -42.16 -3.57
N ARG A 128 -24.08 -40.91 -3.93
CA ARG A 128 -24.11 -40.38 -5.29
C ARG A 128 -22.81 -39.62 -5.55
N GLN A 129 -22.16 -39.94 -6.67
CA GLN A 129 -20.97 -39.21 -7.11
C GLN A 129 -21.37 -37.95 -7.88
N PRO A 130 -20.97 -36.75 -7.42
CA PRO A 130 -21.16 -35.52 -8.18
C PRO A 130 -20.13 -35.41 -9.32
N GLU A 131 -20.45 -34.63 -10.35
CA GLU A 131 -19.42 -34.05 -11.21
C GLU A 131 -18.59 -33.05 -10.40
N VAL A 132 -17.26 -33.07 -10.53
CA VAL A 132 -16.36 -32.18 -9.78
C VAL A 132 -15.59 -31.28 -10.74
N LEU A 133 -15.89 -29.98 -10.71
CA LEU A 133 -15.24 -28.92 -11.49
C LEU A 133 -14.33 -28.05 -10.61
N VAL A 134 -13.46 -27.27 -11.25
CA VAL A 134 -12.42 -26.48 -10.57
C VAL A 134 -12.44 -25.03 -11.03
N GLY A 135 -12.13 -24.12 -10.12
CA GLY A 135 -11.87 -22.71 -10.43
C GLY A 135 -13.10 -21.93 -10.88
N GLU A 136 -12.85 -20.84 -11.61
CA GLU A 136 -13.88 -19.89 -12.05
C GLU A 136 -14.96 -20.54 -12.94
N GLU A 137 -14.56 -21.41 -13.87
CA GLU A 137 -15.50 -22.13 -14.73
C GLU A 137 -16.43 -23.03 -13.89
N GLY A 138 -15.88 -23.73 -12.89
CA GLY A 138 -16.65 -24.60 -12.02
C GLY A 138 -17.69 -23.86 -11.18
N ILE A 139 -17.31 -22.73 -10.57
CA ILE A 139 -18.25 -21.96 -9.73
C ILE A 139 -19.35 -21.29 -10.58
N CYS A 140 -19.04 -20.84 -11.80
CA CYS A 140 -20.03 -20.35 -12.75
C CYS A 140 -20.99 -21.46 -13.20
N ALA A 141 -20.49 -22.68 -13.44
CA ALA A 141 -21.33 -23.84 -13.78
C ALA A 141 -22.27 -24.24 -12.63
N VAL A 142 -21.79 -24.18 -11.38
CA VAL A 142 -22.65 -24.38 -10.19
C VAL A 142 -23.76 -23.32 -10.15
N ALA A 143 -23.40 -22.04 -10.33
CA ALA A 143 -24.36 -20.93 -10.28
C ALA A 143 -25.46 -21.08 -11.35
N ALA A 144 -25.07 -21.49 -12.56
CA ALA A 144 -25.95 -21.67 -13.71
C ALA A 144 -26.57 -23.07 -13.84
N HIS A 145 -26.48 -23.94 -12.81
CA HIS A 145 -26.88 -25.34 -12.90
C HIS A 145 -28.34 -25.49 -13.41
N ALA A 146 -28.53 -26.32 -14.44
CA ALA A 146 -29.79 -26.37 -15.20
C ALA A 146 -31.01 -26.69 -14.32
N GLU A 147 -30.87 -27.61 -13.36
CA GLU A 147 -31.94 -28.02 -12.46
C GLU A 147 -32.22 -27.07 -11.29
N ALA A 148 -31.39 -26.06 -11.05
CA ALA A 148 -31.65 -25.10 -9.98
C ALA A 148 -32.76 -24.12 -10.41
N ASP A 149 -33.66 -23.75 -9.52
CA ASP A 149 -34.64 -22.68 -9.73
C ASP A 149 -34.02 -21.31 -9.35
N ALA A 150 -33.18 -21.32 -8.32
CA ALA A 150 -32.52 -20.13 -7.78
C ALA A 150 -31.09 -20.43 -7.32
N CYS A 151 -30.26 -19.39 -7.24
CA CYS A 151 -28.89 -19.44 -6.78
C CYS A 151 -28.72 -18.66 -5.46
N VAL A 152 -28.19 -19.31 -4.43
CA VAL A 152 -27.83 -18.67 -3.16
C VAL A 152 -26.36 -18.24 -3.19
N THR A 153 -26.10 -16.97 -2.93
CA THR A 153 -24.77 -16.35 -3.03
C THR A 153 -24.11 -16.16 -1.66
N GLY A 154 -23.48 -17.21 -1.12
CA GLY A 154 -22.77 -17.19 0.16
C GLY A 154 -21.25 -16.96 0.07
N ILE A 155 -20.75 -16.55 -1.10
CA ILE A 155 -19.35 -16.17 -1.32
C ILE A 155 -19.10 -14.73 -0.84
N VAL A 156 -17.86 -14.36 -0.49
CA VAL A 156 -17.51 -13.01 0.01
C VAL A 156 -16.84 -12.18 -1.09
N GLY A 157 -17.13 -10.87 -1.12
CA GLY A 157 -16.43 -9.89 -1.99
C GLY A 157 -16.80 -10.00 -3.48
N CYS A 158 -16.04 -9.29 -4.32
CA CYS A 158 -16.29 -9.20 -5.78
C CYS A 158 -16.15 -10.54 -6.53
N ALA A 159 -15.57 -11.57 -5.90
CA ALA A 159 -15.49 -12.93 -6.45
C ALA A 159 -16.87 -13.56 -6.77
N GLY A 160 -17.94 -13.08 -6.13
CA GLY A 160 -19.32 -13.50 -6.41
C GLY A 160 -19.93 -12.93 -7.70
N LEU A 161 -19.30 -11.93 -8.32
CA LEU A 161 -19.89 -11.19 -9.43
C LEU A 161 -20.07 -12.04 -10.70
N LYS A 162 -19.00 -12.68 -11.19
CA LYS A 162 -19.07 -13.51 -12.40
C LYS A 162 -20.04 -14.71 -12.28
N PRO A 163 -20.03 -15.48 -11.17
CA PRO A 163 -21.02 -16.53 -10.95
C PRO A 163 -22.46 -16.00 -10.92
N THR A 164 -22.69 -14.84 -10.30
CA THR A 164 -24.02 -14.20 -10.27
C THR A 164 -24.49 -13.83 -11.68
N VAL A 165 -23.61 -13.26 -12.50
CA VAL A 165 -23.88 -12.99 -13.92
C VAL A 165 -24.23 -14.27 -14.69
N ALA A 166 -23.53 -15.38 -14.42
CA ALA A 166 -23.83 -16.68 -15.04
C ALA A 166 -25.21 -17.22 -14.63
N ALA A 167 -25.57 -17.12 -13.35
CA ALA A 167 -26.88 -17.51 -12.84
C ALA A 167 -28.01 -16.66 -13.48
N ILE A 168 -27.83 -15.35 -13.59
CA ILE A 168 -28.81 -14.45 -14.23
C ILE A 168 -29.01 -14.83 -15.71
N LYS A 169 -27.92 -15.04 -16.45
CA LYS A 169 -28.00 -15.46 -17.88
C LYS A 169 -28.69 -16.80 -18.06
N ALA A 170 -28.61 -17.68 -17.06
CA ALA A 170 -29.29 -18.97 -17.02
C ALA A 170 -30.74 -18.88 -16.49
N GLY A 171 -31.25 -17.68 -16.23
CA GLY A 171 -32.62 -17.44 -15.77
C GLY A 171 -32.89 -17.87 -14.32
N LYS A 172 -31.86 -17.87 -13.46
CA LYS A 172 -31.99 -18.28 -12.06
C LYS A 172 -32.24 -17.07 -11.17
N ASP A 173 -33.27 -17.13 -10.33
CA ASP A 173 -33.47 -16.13 -9.27
C ASP A 173 -32.26 -16.10 -8.34
N ILE A 174 -31.87 -14.90 -7.87
CA ILE A 174 -30.67 -14.72 -7.06
C ILE A 174 -31.08 -14.46 -5.61
N CYS A 175 -30.83 -15.41 -4.73
CA CYS A 175 -30.87 -15.19 -3.28
C CYS A 175 -29.55 -14.52 -2.88
N LEU A 176 -29.57 -13.19 -2.81
CA LEU A 176 -28.39 -12.34 -2.68
C LEU A 176 -28.01 -12.17 -1.20
N ALA A 177 -26.97 -12.86 -0.74
CA ALA A 177 -26.38 -12.65 0.59
C ALA A 177 -25.02 -11.93 0.53
N ASN A 178 -24.36 -11.94 -0.64
CA ASN A 178 -23.15 -11.16 -0.90
C ASN A 178 -23.54 -9.74 -1.33
N LYS A 179 -23.46 -8.79 -0.40
CA LYS A 179 -23.75 -7.38 -0.66
C LYS A 179 -22.74 -6.74 -1.63
N GLU A 180 -21.47 -7.14 -1.56
CA GLU A 180 -20.39 -6.57 -2.38
C GLU A 180 -20.63 -6.77 -3.88
N THR A 181 -21.30 -7.86 -4.27
CA THR A 181 -21.73 -8.11 -5.65
C THR A 181 -22.66 -7.02 -6.17
N LEU A 182 -23.59 -6.54 -5.34
CA LEU A 182 -24.50 -5.47 -5.75
C LEU A 182 -23.87 -4.08 -5.58
N ILE A 183 -23.02 -3.88 -4.58
CA ILE A 183 -22.34 -2.61 -4.35
C ILE A 183 -21.37 -2.31 -5.49
N ALA A 184 -20.56 -3.28 -5.90
CA ALA A 184 -19.63 -3.12 -7.02
C ALA A 184 -20.31 -3.31 -8.38
N GLY A 185 -21.24 -4.27 -8.47
CA GLY A 185 -21.82 -4.71 -9.74
C GLY A 185 -23.20 -4.16 -10.08
N GLY A 186 -23.86 -3.41 -9.19
CA GLY A 186 -25.23 -2.90 -9.36
C GLY A 186 -25.51 -2.27 -10.74
N PRO A 187 -24.65 -1.37 -11.25
CA PRO A 187 -24.81 -0.76 -12.57
C PRO A 187 -24.86 -1.75 -13.75
N PHE A 188 -24.28 -2.95 -13.59
CA PHE A 188 -24.26 -4.00 -14.61
C PHE A 188 -25.28 -5.12 -14.33
N VAL A 189 -25.33 -5.59 -13.07
CA VAL A 189 -26.13 -6.73 -12.61
C VAL A 189 -27.61 -6.43 -12.70
N LEU A 190 -28.07 -5.23 -12.30
CA LEU A 190 -29.50 -4.92 -12.26
C LEU A 190 -30.13 -4.77 -13.66
N PRO A 191 -29.50 -4.07 -14.63
CA PRO A 191 -29.98 -4.10 -16.01
C PRO A 191 -30.04 -5.52 -16.58
N LEU A 192 -29.02 -6.35 -16.31
CA LEU A 192 -28.98 -7.73 -16.79
C LEU A 192 -30.08 -8.60 -16.16
N ALA A 193 -30.33 -8.47 -14.86
CA ALA A 193 -31.40 -9.19 -14.17
C ALA A 193 -32.78 -8.81 -14.77
N LYS A 194 -32.99 -7.52 -15.04
CA LYS A 194 -34.20 -7.03 -15.70
C LYS A 194 -34.35 -7.56 -17.13
N GLU A 195 -33.27 -7.61 -17.90
CA GLU A 195 -33.24 -8.17 -19.26
C GLU A 195 -33.66 -9.64 -19.28
N HIS A 196 -33.19 -10.43 -18.33
CA HIS A 196 -33.47 -11.86 -18.23
C HIS A 196 -34.73 -12.22 -17.42
N GLY A 197 -35.44 -11.23 -16.86
CA GLY A 197 -36.63 -11.46 -16.03
C GLY A 197 -36.33 -12.20 -14.72
N VAL A 198 -35.13 -12.02 -14.19
CA VAL A 198 -34.63 -12.67 -12.97
C VAL A 198 -34.86 -11.77 -11.76
N HIS A 199 -35.33 -12.35 -10.64
CA HIS A 199 -35.50 -11.62 -9.39
C HIS A 199 -34.22 -11.62 -8.54
N ILE A 200 -33.89 -10.47 -7.97
CA ILE A 200 -32.83 -10.34 -6.94
C ILE A 200 -33.51 -10.29 -5.57
N LEU A 201 -33.38 -11.36 -4.79
CA LEU A 201 -34.03 -11.55 -3.50
C LEU A 201 -33.01 -11.27 -2.37
N PRO A 202 -33.21 -10.23 -1.54
CA PRO A 202 -32.21 -9.83 -0.55
C PRO A 202 -32.23 -10.74 0.69
N ALA A 203 -31.08 -11.38 0.95
CA ALA A 203 -30.87 -12.23 2.12
C ALA A 203 -30.10 -11.53 3.24
N ASP A 204 -29.56 -10.33 3.01
CA ASP A 204 -29.06 -9.48 4.10
C ASP A 204 -30.22 -9.08 5.03
N SER A 205 -29.97 -9.01 6.35
CA SER A 205 -31.03 -9.03 7.35
C SER A 205 -31.92 -7.78 7.29
N GLU A 206 -31.28 -6.61 7.12
CA GLU A 206 -31.91 -5.31 7.01
C GLU A 206 -32.72 -5.18 5.71
N HIS A 207 -32.17 -5.64 4.58
CA HIS A 207 -32.83 -5.55 3.29
C HIS A 207 -33.92 -6.59 3.15
N SER A 208 -33.76 -7.77 3.74
CA SER A 208 -34.85 -8.75 3.87
C SER A 208 -36.01 -8.19 4.70
N ALA A 209 -35.70 -7.43 5.77
CA ALA A 209 -36.69 -6.73 6.57
C ALA A 209 -37.44 -5.65 5.77
N ILE A 210 -36.71 -4.82 5.01
CA ILE A 210 -37.31 -3.83 4.10
C ILE A 210 -38.17 -4.53 3.05
N PHE A 211 -37.64 -5.55 2.39
CA PHE A 211 -38.33 -6.33 1.37
C PHE A 211 -39.65 -6.93 1.87
N GLN A 212 -39.68 -7.42 3.11
CA GLN A 212 -40.91 -7.89 3.78
C GLN A 212 -41.90 -6.76 4.05
N CYS A 213 -41.44 -5.58 4.43
CA CYS A 213 -42.30 -4.41 4.67
C CYS A 213 -42.87 -3.81 3.38
N LEU A 214 -42.19 -3.97 2.25
CA LEU A 214 -42.62 -3.45 0.94
C LEU A 214 -43.71 -4.30 0.26
N GLN A 215 -44.06 -5.47 0.81
CA GLN A 215 -45.02 -6.38 0.19
C GLN A 215 -46.43 -5.80 0.22
N GLY A 216 -47.04 -5.69 -0.96
CA GLY A 216 -48.38 -5.14 -1.11
C GLY A 216 -48.48 -3.63 -0.99
N LEU A 217 -47.36 -2.90 -0.85
CA LEU A 217 -47.39 -1.44 -0.94
C LEU A 217 -47.74 -0.99 -2.36
N PRO A 218 -48.56 0.08 -2.51
CA PRO A 218 -48.85 0.66 -3.81
C PRO A 218 -47.60 1.35 -4.40
N GLU A 219 -47.65 1.66 -5.70
CA GLU A 219 -46.61 2.48 -6.33
C GLU A 219 -46.44 3.83 -5.63
N GLY A 220 -45.20 4.24 -5.38
CA GLY A 220 -44.92 5.46 -4.63
C GLY A 220 -45.31 5.39 -3.14
N GLY A 221 -45.66 4.21 -2.63
CA GLY A 221 -46.06 4.02 -1.23
C GLY A 221 -44.90 4.14 -0.23
N MET A 222 -43.66 3.90 -0.67
CA MET A 222 -42.45 4.07 0.15
C MET A 222 -42.01 5.54 0.15
N ARG A 223 -41.89 6.15 1.34
CA ARG A 223 -41.33 7.50 1.52
C ARG A 223 -39.85 7.45 1.89
N ARG A 224 -39.48 6.61 2.85
CA ARG A 224 -38.13 6.57 3.42
C ARG A 224 -37.78 5.18 3.94
N ILE A 225 -36.51 4.82 3.88
CA ILE A 225 -35.95 3.63 4.53
C ILE A 225 -35.29 4.04 5.84
N ILE A 226 -35.57 3.31 6.92
CA ILE A 226 -34.89 3.47 8.21
C ILE A 226 -34.08 2.21 8.48
N LEU A 227 -32.80 2.28 8.15
CA LEU A 227 -31.82 1.22 8.20
C LEU A 227 -31.21 1.13 9.60
N THR A 228 -31.62 0.12 10.37
CA THR A 228 -31.13 -0.08 11.73
C THR A 228 -29.72 -0.65 11.77
N ALA A 229 -28.92 -0.31 12.78
CA ALA A 229 -27.56 -0.81 12.97
C ALA A 229 -27.29 -1.16 14.44
N SER A 230 -26.52 -2.22 14.73
CA SER A 230 -26.15 -2.57 16.11
C SER A 230 -25.25 -1.51 16.78
N GLY A 231 -24.49 -0.76 15.97
CA GLY A 231 -23.46 0.20 16.37
C GLY A 231 -22.05 -0.40 16.56
N GLY A 232 -21.90 -1.72 16.43
CA GLY A 232 -20.62 -2.41 16.51
C GLY A 232 -19.95 -2.38 17.91
N ALA A 233 -18.70 -2.86 17.98
CA ALA A 233 -17.96 -3.03 19.23
C ALA A 233 -17.63 -1.70 19.95
N PHE A 234 -17.42 -0.62 19.20
CA PHE A 234 -16.96 0.67 19.73
C PHE A 234 -18.08 1.70 19.94
N ARG A 235 -19.33 1.26 19.85
CA ARG A 235 -20.54 2.07 20.02
C ARG A 235 -20.52 2.94 21.27
N ASP A 236 -20.13 2.36 22.39
CA ASP A 236 -20.16 3.02 23.71
C ASP A 236 -18.76 3.51 24.16
N LEU A 237 -17.75 3.38 23.30
CA LEU A 237 -16.38 3.86 23.55
C LEU A 237 -16.24 5.36 23.19
N PRO A 238 -15.61 6.21 24.01
CA PRO A 238 -15.32 7.60 23.64
C PRO A 238 -14.43 7.70 22.40
N VAL A 239 -14.63 8.75 21.58
CA VAL A 239 -13.94 8.94 20.28
C VAL A 239 -12.42 9.01 20.46
N GLU A 240 -11.95 9.62 21.54
CA GLU A 240 -10.53 9.83 21.83
C GLU A 240 -9.78 8.50 22.02
N LYS A 241 -10.49 7.43 22.39
CA LYS A 241 -9.90 6.10 22.59
C LYS A 241 -9.75 5.28 21.31
N LEU A 242 -10.38 5.70 20.20
CA LEU A 242 -10.37 4.97 18.93
C LEU A 242 -8.97 4.91 18.29
N ALA A 243 -8.09 5.87 18.59
CA ALA A 243 -6.71 5.86 18.10
C ALA A 243 -5.87 4.69 18.64
N HIS A 244 -6.31 4.06 19.73
CA HIS A 244 -5.55 3.01 20.43
C HIS A 244 -6.21 1.63 20.40
N VAL A 245 -7.33 1.47 19.68
CA VAL A 245 -8.03 0.18 19.63
C VAL A 245 -7.24 -0.84 18.81
N THR A 246 -7.26 -2.09 19.28
CA THR A 246 -6.55 -3.20 18.63
C THR A 246 -7.49 -4.07 17.80
N VAL A 247 -6.92 -4.95 16.99
CA VAL A 247 -7.68 -5.99 16.26
C VAL A 247 -8.48 -6.86 17.25
N ALA A 248 -7.87 -7.22 18.38
CA ALA A 248 -8.52 -8.04 19.41
C ALA A 248 -9.73 -7.33 20.04
N ASP A 249 -9.71 -6.00 20.13
CA ASP A 249 -10.86 -5.23 20.62
C ASP A 249 -11.97 -5.15 19.58
N ALA A 250 -11.61 -4.94 18.30
CA ALA A 250 -12.58 -4.83 17.22
C ALA A 250 -13.32 -6.14 16.94
N LEU A 251 -12.69 -7.29 17.17
CA LEU A 251 -13.28 -8.62 16.96
C LEU A 251 -14.32 -9.03 18.02
N LYS A 252 -14.55 -8.22 19.07
CA LYS A 252 -15.55 -8.51 20.13
C LYS A 252 -16.92 -7.94 19.74
N HIS A 253 -17.68 -8.65 18.89
CA HIS A 253 -19.03 -8.21 18.51
C HIS A 253 -20.08 -8.54 19.61
N PRO A 254 -21.00 -7.62 19.97
CA PRO A 254 -21.93 -7.82 21.08
C PRO A 254 -23.06 -8.82 20.80
N ASN A 255 -23.59 -8.85 19.56
CA ASN A 255 -24.86 -9.55 19.27
C ASN A 255 -24.77 -10.71 18.26
N TRP A 256 -23.67 -10.79 17.51
CA TRP A 256 -23.59 -11.63 16.31
C TRP A 256 -22.26 -12.37 16.29
N SER A 257 -22.28 -13.65 15.93
CA SER A 257 -21.07 -14.43 15.63
C SER A 257 -20.83 -14.38 14.13
N MET A 258 -19.79 -13.66 13.69
CA MET A 258 -19.56 -13.37 12.27
C MET A 258 -18.09 -13.51 11.90
N GLY A 259 -17.80 -13.45 10.59
CA GLY A 259 -16.42 -13.42 10.09
C GLY A 259 -15.64 -12.19 10.55
N LYS A 260 -14.31 -12.25 10.49
CA LYS A 260 -13.42 -11.15 10.94
C LYS A 260 -13.74 -9.84 10.19
N LYS A 261 -13.80 -9.87 8.86
CA LYS A 261 -14.06 -8.69 8.00
C LYS A 261 -15.33 -7.95 8.39
N ILE A 262 -16.47 -8.63 8.41
CA ILE A 262 -17.76 -8.00 8.73
C ILE A 262 -17.82 -7.51 10.17
N THR A 263 -17.09 -8.16 11.09
CA THR A 263 -16.96 -7.69 12.48
C THR A 263 -16.21 -6.36 12.54
N ILE A 264 -15.12 -6.20 11.78
CA ILE A 264 -14.41 -4.91 11.66
C ILE A 264 -15.28 -3.86 10.97
N ASP A 265 -15.96 -4.21 9.88
CA ASP A 265 -16.87 -3.28 9.18
C ASP A 265 -18.04 -2.82 10.06
N SER A 266 -18.53 -3.68 10.95
CA SER A 266 -19.53 -3.31 11.96
C SER A 266 -18.93 -2.35 12.99
N ALA A 267 -17.68 -2.59 13.42
CA ALA A 267 -16.97 -1.71 14.35
C ALA A 267 -16.66 -0.32 13.75
N THR A 268 -16.37 -0.22 12.45
CA THR A 268 -16.19 1.06 11.73
C THR A 268 -17.51 1.67 11.25
N LEU A 269 -18.62 0.93 11.37
CA LEU A 269 -19.92 1.21 10.75
C LEU A 269 -19.87 1.30 9.21
N MET A 270 -18.76 0.90 8.58
CA MET A 270 -18.66 0.77 7.13
C MET A 270 -19.66 -0.25 6.59
N ASN A 271 -19.95 -1.33 7.34
CA ASN A 271 -20.96 -2.30 6.96
C ASN A 271 -22.30 -1.60 6.68
N LYS A 272 -22.71 -0.67 7.55
CA LYS A 272 -23.96 0.07 7.36
C LYS A 272 -23.88 1.06 6.20
N GLY A 273 -22.71 1.64 5.95
CA GLY A 273 -22.47 2.46 4.76
C GLY A 273 -22.64 1.68 3.45
N LEU A 274 -22.08 0.47 3.39
CA LEU A 274 -22.24 -0.46 2.27
C LEU A 274 -23.72 -0.83 2.05
N GLU A 275 -24.45 -1.10 3.13
CA GLU A 275 -25.87 -1.44 3.08
C GLU A 275 -26.78 -0.26 2.66
N VAL A 276 -26.36 0.99 2.86
CA VAL A 276 -27.05 2.17 2.30
C VAL A 276 -27.01 2.14 0.76
N ILE A 277 -25.85 1.84 0.18
CA ILE A 277 -25.70 1.71 -1.27
C ILE A 277 -26.51 0.53 -1.78
N GLU A 278 -26.49 -0.59 -1.06
CA GLU A 278 -27.30 -1.77 -1.38
C GLU A 278 -28.80 -1.46 -1.33
N ALA A 279 -29.28 -0.73 -0.32
CA ALA A 279 -30.69 -0.34 -0.21
C ALA A 279 -31.13 0.59 -1.35
N HIS A 280 -30.25 1.50 -1.80
CA HIS A 280 -30.48 2.31 -2.98
C HIS A 280 -30.68 1.43 -4.23
N TYR A 281 -29.76 0.49 -4.48
CA TYR A 281 -29.82 -0.41 -5.63
C TYR A 281 -30.99 -1.39 -5.57
N LEU A 282 -31.34 -1.90 -4.39
CA LEU A 282 -32.47 -2.83 -4.24
C LEU A 282 -33.81 -2.12 -4.37
N PHE A 283 -33.99 -0.98 -3.70
CA PHE A 283 -35.32 -0.41 -3.48
C PHE A 283 -35.58 0.91 -4.23
N GLY A 284 -34.55 1.51 -4.83
CA GLY A 284 -34.66 2.78 -5.55
C GLY A 284 -34.88 3.99 -4.66
N ALA A 285 -34.57 3.89 -3.36
CA ALA A 285 -34.62 5.03 -2.46
C ALA A 285 -33.44 5.97 -2.73
N ASP A 286 -33.71 7.27 -2.85
CA ASP A 286 -32.64 8.28 -2.88
C ASP A 286 -31.82 8.24 -1.59
N TYR A 287 -30.52 8.54 -1.67
CA TYR A 287 -29.64 8.54 -0.49
C TYR A 287 -30.13 9.46 0.64
N ASP A 288 -30.78 10.58 0.32
CA ASP A 288 -31.38 11.48 1.33
C ASP A 288 -32.59 10.85 2.05
N ASN A 289 -33.18 9.80 1.47
CA ASN A 289 -34.33 9.06 1.97
C ASN A 289 -33.94 7.70 2.58
N ILE A 290 -32.65 7.50 2.90
CA ILE A 290 -32.16 6.34 3.66
C ILE A 290 -31.55 6.87 4.97
N GLU A 291 -32.09 6.45 6.10
CA GLU A 291 -31.62 6.86 7.43
C GLU A 291 -30.91 5.72 8.14
N ILE A 292 -29.75 5.98 8.73
CA ILE A 292 -29.12 5.03 9.65
C ILE A 292 -29.59 5.34 11.08
N VAL A 293 -30.10 4.33 11.77
CA VAL A 293 -30.49 4.42 13.19
C VAL A 293 -29.79 3.34 14.00
N ILE A 294 -29.14 3.71 15.10
CA ILE A 294 -28.51 2.73 16.00
C ILE A 294 -29.60 2.07 16.85
N HIS A 295 -29.78 0.77 16.67
CA HIS A 295 -30.64 -0.12 17.42
C HIS A 295 -29.81 -1.25 18.07
N PRO A 296 -29.31 -1.03 19.31
CA PRO A 296 -28.41 -1.95 20.01
C PRO A 296 -28.89 -3.38 20.17
N GLN A 297 -30.21 -3.60 20.22
CA GLN A 297 -30.80 -4.92 20.49
C GLN A 297 -30.87 -5.81 19.23
N SER A 298 -30.77 -5.22 18.03
CA SER A 298 -30.84 -5.95 16.74
C SER A 298 -32.08 -6.86 16.63
N ILE A 299 -33.25 -6.37 17.09
CA ILE A 299 -34.52 -7.08 17.01
C ILE A 299 -35.38 -6.53 15.88
N ILE A 300 -35.49 -5.20 15.81
CA ILE A 300 -35.99 -4.53 14.62
C ILE A 300 -34.86 -4.55 13.61
N HIS A 301 -35.02 -5.34 12.54
CA HIS A 301 -33.96 -5.54 11.55
C HIS A 301 -33.92 -4.42 10.51
N SER A 302 -35.05 -3.78 10.21
CA SER A 302 -35.14 -2.51 9.46
C SER A 302 -36.59 -2.03 9.42
N MET A 303 -36.83 -0.81 8.93
CA MET A 303 -38.17 -0.23 8.80
C MET A 303 -38.35 0.55 7.50
N VAL A 304 -39.61 0.70 7.09
CA VAL A 304 -40.05 1.53 5.96
C VAL A 304 -41.07 2.54 6.44
N GLU A 305 -40.80 3.83 6.22
CA GLU A 305 -41.79 4.89 6.36
C GLU A 305 -42.59 4.99 5.06
N THR A 306 -43.92 4.96 5.17
CA THR A 306 -44.84 5.03 4.04
C THR A 306 -45.26 6.46 3.73
N ALA A 307 -45.81 6.68 2.53
CA ALA A 307 -46.25 7.99 2.06
C ALA A 307 -47.38 8.63 2.89
N ASP A 308 -48.09 7.85 3.70
CA ASP A 308 -49.09 8.30 4.68
C ASP A 308 -48.52 8.52 6.10
N SER A 309 -47.20 8.37 6.27
CA SER A 309 -46.46 8.52 7.54
C SER A 309 -46.58 7.35 8.52
N SER A 310 -47.14 6.21 8.10
CA SER A 310 -47.01 4.97 8.88
C SER A 310 -45.58 4.43 8.80
N VAL A 311 -45.17 3.64 9.78
CA VAL A 311 -43.88 2.93 9.76
C VAL A 311 -44.14 1.44 9.88
N LEU A 312 -43.68 0.69 8.89
CA LEU A 312 -43.70 -0.76 8.88
C LEU A 312 -42.33 -1.28 9.27
N ALA A 313 -42.29 -2.27 10.16
CA ALA A 313 -41.06 -2.84 10.69
C ALA A 313 -41.12 -4.36 10.64
N GLN A 314 -40.00 -5.00 10.30
CA GLN A 314 -39.85 -6.44 10.47
C GLN A 314 -39.00 -6.70 11.73
N LEU A 315 -39.48 -7.61 12.57
CA LEU A 315 -38.87 -7.98 13.84
C LEU A 315 -38.55 -9.47 13.86
N GLY A 316 -37.42 -9.83 14.45
CA GLY A 316 -37.03 -11.22 14.65
C GLY A 316 -35.81 -11.33 15.55
N TRP A 317 -35.46 -12.56 15.91
CA TRP A 317 -34.16 -12.81 16.55
C TRP A 317 -33.02 -12.46 15.58
N PRO A 318 -31.84 -12.07 16.07
CA PRO A 318 -30.65 -11.88 15.25
C PRO A 318 -30.12 -13.25 14.78
N ASP A 319 -30.81 -13.81 13.77
CA ASP A 319 -30.56 -15.12 13.20
C ASP A 319 -30.68 -15.03 11.67
N MET A 320 -29.57 -15.27 10.96
CA MET A 320 -29.51 -15.18 9.51
C MET A 320 -30.31 -16.25 8.79
N ARG A 321 -30.71 -17.33 9.48
CA ARG A 321 -31.60 -18.32 8.87
C ARG A 321 -32.96 -17.72 8.53
N LEU A 322 -33.42 -16.69 9.26
CA LEU A 322 -34.71 -16.03 8.99
C LEU A 322 -34.75 -15.33 7.61
N PRO A 323 -33.83 -14.41 7.28
CA PRO A 323 -33.82 -13.78 5.96
C PRO A 323 -33.48 -14.78 4.83
N ILE A 324 -32.57 -15.74 5.06
CA ILE A 324 -32.25 -16.79 4.07
C ILE A 324 -33.49 -17.61 3.75
N LEU A 325 -34.19 -18.15 4.77
CA LEU A 325 -35.42 -18.91 4.56
C LEU A 325 -36.46 -18.09 3.78
N TYR A 326 -36.58 -16.80 4.08
CA TYR A 326 -37.55 -15.97 3.39
C TYR A 326 -37.24 -15.80 1.90
N THR A 327 -35.98 -15.56 1.52
CA THR A 327 -35.58 -15.53 0.10
C THR A 327 -35.83 -16.88 -0.60
N MET A 328 -35.58 -18.00 0.06
CA MET A 328 -35.82 -19.32 -0.51
C MET A 328 -37.31 -19.62 -0.70
N SER A 329 -38.15 -19.23 0.28
CA SER A 329 -39.59 -19.52 0.29
C SER A 329 -40.46 -18.49 -0.41
N TRP A 330 -39.94 -17.29 -0.68
CA TRP A 330 -40.72 -16.21 -1.30
C TRP A 330 -41.41 -16.67 -2.59
N PRO A 331 -42.71 -16.32 -2.80
CA PRO A 331 -43.54 -15.41 -1.99
C PRO A 331 -44.23 -16.05 -0.76
N ALA A 332 -44.04 -17.34 -0.52
CA ALA A 332 -44.66 -18.04 0.60
C ALA A 332 -43.86 -17.87 1.91
N ARG A 333 -44.46 -18.30 3.02
CA ARG A 333 -43.77 -18.50 4.31
C ARG A 333 -43.82 -19.98 4.69
N VAL A 334 -42.76 -20.45 5.32
CA VAL A 334 -42.62 -21.83 5.78
C VAL A 334 -42.86 -21.89 7.29
N GLN A 335 -43.59 -22.92 7.73
CA GLN A 335 -43.73 -23.21 9.15
C GLN A 335 -42.45 -23.84 9.68
N CYS A 336 -41.93 -23.29 10.77
CA CYS A 336 -40.67 -23.69 11.39
C CYS A 336 -40.89 -24.27 12.79
N SER A 337 -40.00 -25.17 13.22
CA SER A 337 -40.07 -25.79 14.54
C SER A 337 -39.64 -24.82 15.66
N GLU A 338 -40.28 -24.86 16.84
CA GLU A 338 -39.88 -24.01 17.97
C GLU A 338 -38.53 -24.41 18.57
N GLN A 339 -38.09 -25.65 18.33
CA GLN A 339 -36.79 -26.15 18.76
C GLN A 339 -35.65 -25.43 18.04
N THR A 340 -35.76 -25.28 16.73
CA THR A 340 -34.74 -24.61 15.90
C THR A 340 -34.95 -23.10 15.85
N TRP A 341 -36.21 -22.65 15.97
CA TRP A 341 -36.64 -21.26 15.77
C TRP A 341 -37.48 -20.76 16.94
N PRO A 342 -36.84 -20.30 18.03
CA PRO A 342 -37.57 -19.82 19.20
C PRO A 342 -38.46 -18.63 18.83
N ARG A 343 -39.70 -18.61 19.35
CA ARG A 343 -40.60 -17.47 19.14
C ARG A 343 -40.08 -16.23 19.86
N LEU A 344 -40.25 -15.07 19.24
CA LEU A 344 -39.91 -13.79 19.87
C LEU A 344 -40.87 -13.49 21.04
N ASP A 345 -40.31 -13.19 22.20
CA ASP A 345 -41.06 -12.90 23.43
C ASP A 345 -40.77 -11.46 23.87
N PHE A 346 -41.72 -10.55 23.57
CA PHE A 346 -41.56 -9.12 23.83
C PHE A 346 -41.42 -8.79 25.32
N VAL A 347 -42.03 -9.57 26.20
CA VAL A 347 -42.00 -9.32 27.65
C VAL A 347 -40.63 -9.67 28.22
N LYS A 348 -40.01 -10.76 27.73
CA LYS A 348 -38.66 -11.18 28.18
C LYS A 348 -37.54 -10.33 27.61
N MET A 349 -37.73 -9.80 26.41
CA MET A 349 -36.70 -9.05 25.68
C MET A 349 -36.42 -7.66 26.30
N GLY A 350 -37.42 -7.03 26.91
CA GLY A 350 -37.28 -5.73 27.54
C GLY A 350 -37.26 -4.57 26.52
N ASP A 351 -36.42 -3.58 26.78
CA ASP A 351 -36.45 -2.29 26.06
C ASP A 351 -35.84 -2.37 24.66
N LEU A 352 -36.54 -1.77 23.69
CA LEU A 352 -36.02 -1.49 22.36
C LEU A 352 -35.62 -0.01 22.29
N THR A 353 -34.33 0.26 22.08
CA THR A 353 -33.79 1.63 22.10
C THR A 353 -33.30 2.05 20.72
N PHE A 354 -33.42 3.34 20.42
CA PHE A 354 -32.97 3.94 19.16
C PHE A 354 -32.17 5.22 19.46
N ARG A 355 -31.07 5.44 18.74
CA ARG A 355 -30.30 6.69 18.78
C ARG A 355 -29.69 7.01 17.43
N GLN A 356 -29.37 8.28 17.21
CA GLN A 356 -28.62 8.70 16.03
C GLN A 356 -27.19 8.13 16.07
N PRO A 357 -26.59 7.80 14.92
CA PRO A 357 -25.19 7.43 14.83
C PRO A 357 -24.30 8.64 15.12
N ASP A 358 -23.16 8.40 15.74
CA ASP A 358 -22.16 9.43 16.02
C ASP A 358 -21.28 9.66 14.78
N HIS A 359 -21.48 10.80 14.12
CA HIS A 359 -20.75 11.14 12.88
C HIS A 359 -19.26 11.44 13.10
N ALA A 360 -18.85 11.84 14.31
CA ALA A 360 -17.43 12.01 14.63
C ALA A 360 -16.73 10.66 14.79
N LYS A 361 -17.46 9.67 15.32
CA LYS A 361 -16.98 8.30 15.49
C LYS A 361 -16.91 7.50 14.19
N TYR A 362 -17.87 7.70 13.29
CA TYR A 362 -18.04 6.88 12.09
C TYR A 362 -17.94 7.70 10.79
N PRO A 363 -16.73 8.15 10.39
CA PRO A 363 -16.51 8.86 9.14
C PRO A 363 -16.86 8.01 7.90
N SER A 364 -16.86 6.68 8.04
CA SER A 364 -17.26 5.70 7.03
C SER A 364 -18.63 5.98 6.41
N MET A 365 -19.58 6.49 7.21
CA MET A 365 -20.91 6.84 6.72
C MET A 365 -20.83 7.94 5.67
N LYS A 366 -20.10 9.03 5.95
CA LYS A 366 -19.97 10.15 5.02
C LYS A 366 -19.34 9.68 3.70
N LEU A 367 -18.31 8.84 3.80
CA LEU A 367 -17.65 8.24 2.64
C LEU A 367 -18.64 7.41 1.81
N ALA A 368 -19.41 6.52 2.44
CA ALA A 368 -20.36 5.66 1.74
C ALA A 368 -21.49 6.42 1.03
N TYR A 369 -22.06 7.45 1.66
CA TYR A 369 -23.06 8.30 1.01
C TYR A 369 -22.45 9.08 -0.16
N ALA A 370 -21.22 9.56 -0.03
CA ALA A 370 -20.53 10.27 -1.11
C ALA A 370 -20.21 9.34 -2.30
N ALA A 371 -19.69 8.14 -2.03
CA ALA A 371 -19.41 7.12 -3.05
C ALA A 371 -20.69 6.67 -3.75
N GLY A 372 -21.76 6.43 -2.98
CA GLY A 372 -23.07 6.07 -3.52
C GLY A 372 -23.64 7.12 -4.47
N ARG A 373 -23.52 8.41 -4.12
CA ARG A 373 -23.95 9.52 -5.00
C ARG A 373 -23.09 9.70 -6.24
N ALA A 374 -21.79 9.38 -6.15
CA ALA A 374 -20.92 9.37 -7.32
C ALA A 374 -21.29 8.24 -8.28
N GLY A 375 -21.74 7.08 -7.76
CA GLY A 375 -22.17 5.95 -8.56
C GLY A 375 -21.04 5.32 -9.38
N GLY A 376 -21.41 4.58 -10.44
CA GLY A 376 -20.45 3.97 -11.36
C GLY A 376 -19.45 3.05 -10.67
N THR A 377 -18.17 3.15 -11.04
CA THR A 377 -17.09 2.37 -10.42
C THR A 377 -16.71 2.83 -9.00
N MET A 378 -17.19 3.99 -8.54
CA MET A 378 -16.81 4.54 -7.22
C MET A 378 -17.25 3.62 -6.07
N THR A 379 -18.44 3.03 -6.15
CA THR A 379 -18.98 2.16 -5.09
C THR A 379 -18.16 0.87 -4.96
N GLY A 380 -17.76 0.29 -6.10
CA GLY A 380 -16.85 -0.87 -6.15
C GLY A 380 -15.46 -0.56 -5.62
N VAL A 381 -14.87 0.57 -6.05
CA VAL A 381 -13.56 1.03 -5.56
C VAL A 381 -13.56 1.23 -4.04
N MET A 382 -14.57 1.90 -3.50
CA MET A 382 -14.69 2.11 -2.06
C MET A 382 -14.77 0.76 -1.30
N SER A 383 -15.59 -0.17 -1.79
CA SER A 383 -15.73 -1.51 -1.18
C SER A 383 -14.39 -2.26 -1.20
N ALA A 384 -13.71 -2.29 -2.34
CA ALA A 384 -12.45 -2.98 -2.53
C ALA A 384 -11.31 -2.36 -1.70
N ALA A 385 -11.23 -1.03 -1.64
CA ALA A 385 -10.28 -0.30 -0.82
C ALA A 385 -10.51 -0.57 0.68
N ASN A 386 -11.77 -0.57 1.13
CA ASN A 386 -12.12 -0.93 2.49
C ASN A 386 -11.73 -2.39 2.81
N GLU A 387 -12.06 -3.34 1.94
CA GLU A 387 -11.68 -4.75 2.13
C GLU A 387 -10.16 -4.91 2.29
N GLN A 388 -9.37 -4.26 1.44
CA GLN A 388 -7.92 -4.30 1.54
C GLN A 388 -7.41 -3.64 2.82
N ALA A 389 -7.97 -2.50 3.21
CA ALA A 389 -7.57 -1.81 4.43
C ALA A 389 -7.93 -2.63 5.69
N VAL A 390 -9.11 -3.26 5.73
CA VAL A 390 -9.51 -4.17 6.82
C VAL A 390 -8.58 -5.37 6.91
N GLU A 391 -8.20 -5.97 5.78
CA GLU A 391 -7.23 -7.07 5.77
C GLU A 391 -5.87 -6.62 6.33
N LEU A 392 -5.37 -5.45 5.92
CA LEU A 392 -4.13 -4.88 6.47
C LEU A 392 -4.24 -4.56 7.97
N PHE A 393 -5.41 -4.14 8.45
CA PHE A 393 -5.67 -3.94 9.88
C PHE A 393 -5.67 -5.27 10.63
N ILE A 394 -6.32 -6.31 10.12
CA ILE A 394 -6.34 -7.66 10.71
C ILE A 394 -4.92 -8.25 10.77
N GLN A 395 -4.07 -7.92 9.80
CA GLN A 395 -2.64 -8.27 9.78
C GLN A 395 -1.77 -7.35 10.67
N GLU A 396 -2.38 -6.44 11.42
CA GLU A 396 -1.72 -5.47 12.31
C GLU A 396 -0.71 -4.56 11.57
N ARG A 397 -0.91 -4.32 10.27
CA ARG A 397 -0.04 -3.46 9.44
C ARG A 397 -0.44 -1.98 9.41
N ILE A 398 -1.67 -1.68 9.80
CA ILE A 398 -2.22 -0.32 9.92
C ILE A 398 -3.05 -0.20 11.21
N HIS A 399 -3.39 1.02 11.63
CA HIS A 399 -4.26 1.27 12.78
C HIS A 399 -5.74 1.38 12.38
N TYR A 400 -6.64 1.32 13.37
CA TYR A 400 -8.09 1.33 13.15
C TYR A 400 -8.59 2.56 12.36
N LEU A 401 -8.07 3.76 12.69
CA LEU A 401 -8.46 5.00 12.00
C LEU A 401 -7.93 5.07 10.56
N ASP A 402 -6.90 4.30 10.23
CA ASP A 402 -6.34 4.26 8.87
C ASP A 402 -7.30 3.55 7.89
N ILE A 403 -8.21 2.69 8.37
CA ILE A 403 -9.13 1.92 7.51
C ILE A 403 -9.97 2.85 6.64
N VAL A 404 -10.68 3.79 7.27
CA VAL A 404 -11.56 4.72 6.56
C VAL A 404 -10.74 5.76 5.80
N ARG A 405 -9.62 6.23 6.37
CA ARG A 405 -8.74 7.20 5.71
C ARG A 405 -8.20 6.65 4.38
N LEU A 406 -7.68 5.43 4.37
CA LEU A 406 -7.14 4.80 3.15
C LEU A 406 -8.23 4.56 2.10
N ALA A 407 -9.44 4.17 2.53
CA ALA A 407 -10.58 4.03 1.62
C ALA A 407 -10.98 5.39 1.00
N GLU A 408 -11.00 6.46 1.79
CA GLU A 408 -11.30 7.82 1.32
C GLU A 408 -10.23 8.33 0.33
N GLU A 409 -8.94 8.18 0.67
CA GLU A 409 -7.83 8.57 -0.23
C GLU A 409 -7.88 7.79 -1.56
N CYS A 410 -8.20 6.50 -1.51
CA CYS A 410 -8.34 5.66 -2.71
C CYS A 410 -9.51 6.13 -3.60
N CYS A 411 -10.66 6.45 -3.00
CA CYS A 411 -11.81 7.01 -3.72
C CYS A 411 -11.48 8.35 -4.37
N GLU A 412 -10.72 9.22 -3.69
CA GLU A 412 -10.33 10.50 -4.26
C GLU A 412 -9.35 10.34 -5.43
N ALA A 413 -8.38 9.42 -5.31
CA ALA A 413 -7.49 9.07 -6.41
C ALA A 413 -8.26 8.55 -7.64
N HIS A 414 -9.31 7.76 -7.41
CA HIS A 414 -10.16 7.20 -8.47
C HIS A 414 -11.05 8.23 -9.17
N ARG A 415 -11.31 9.40 -8.56
CA ARG A 415 -12.23 10.41 -9.11
C ARG A 415 -11.92 10.79 -10.57
N LYS A 416 -10.65 10.78 -10.96
CA LYS A 416 -10.18 11.12 -12.32
C LYS A 416 -10.49 10.03 -13.36
N GLU A 417 -10.74 8.80 -12.92
CA GLU A 417 -10.98 7.62 -13.76
C GLU A 417 -12.37 7.03 -13.54
N LEU A 418 -13.30 7.80 -12.96
CA LEU A 418 -14.65 7.36 -12.69
C LEU A 418 -15.38 6.97 -13.98
N VAL A 419 -15.89 5.72 -14.02
CA VAL A 419 -16.72 5.20 -15.11
C VAL A 419 -18.15 5.07 -14.61
N GLU A 420 -19.07 5.85 -15.18
CA GLU A 420 -20.48 5.91 -14.71
C GLU A 420 -21.29 4.65 -15.03
N ALA A 421 -21.03 4.02 -16.19
CA ALA A 421 -21.72 2.84 -16.67
C ALA A 421 -20.71 1.73 -17.00
N PRO A 422 -20.11 1.09 -15.99
CA PRO A 422 -19.02 0.14 -16.21
C PRO A 422 -19.49 -1.19 -16.76
N SER A 423 -18.64 -1.77 -17.60
CA SER A 423 -18.65 -3.18 -17.98
C SER A 423 -18.24 -4.08 -16.81
N LEU A 424 -18.53 -5.37 -16.94
CA LEU A 424 -18.10 -6.39 -15.98
C LEU A 424 -16.57 -6.38 -15.80
N GLU A 425 -15.83 -6.23 -16.90
CA GLU A 425 -14.37 -6.19 -16.92
C GLU A 425 -13.82 -4.96 -16.21
N GLU A 426 -14.46 -3.79 -16.37
CA GLU A 426 -14.09 -2.56 -15.67
C GLU A 426 -14.35 -2.67 -14.16
N ILE A 427 -15.46 -3.29 -13.73
CA ILE A 427 -15.73 -3.53 -12.31
C ILE A 427 -14.64 -4.40 -11.68
N VAL A 428 -14.28 -5.50 -12.35
CA VAL A 428 -13.21 -6.40 -11.88
C VAL A 428 -11.85 -5.71 -11.89
N HIS A 429 -11.56 -4.92 -12.93
CA HIS A 429 -10.33 -4.16 -13.03
C HIS A 429 -10.18 -3.15 -11.89
N TYR A 430 -11.21 -2.35 -11.62
CA TYR A 430 -11.15 -1.31 -10.58
C TYR A 430 -11.22 -1.87 -9.15
N ASP A 431 -11.84 -3.04 -8.92
CA ASP A 431 -11.68 -3.77 -7.66
C ASP A 431 -10.21 -4.12 -7.40
N GLN A 432 -9.54 -4.73 -8.39
CA GLN A 432 -8.12 -5.09 -8.27
C GLN A 432 -7.22 -3.86 -8.12
N TRP A 433 -7.46 -2.82 -8.92
CA TRP A 433 -6.72 -1.55 -8.84
C TRP A 433 -6.82 -0.93 -7.44
N ALA A 434 -8.00 -0.90 -6.83
CA ALA A 434 -8.20 -0.30 -5.51
C ALA A 434 -7.43 -1.06 -4.42
N ARG A 435 -7.43 -2.40 -4.48
CA ARG A 435 -6.63 -3.24 -3.57
C ARG A 435 -5.14 -2.97 -3.73
N GLU A 436 -4.65 -2.92 -4.97
CA GLU A 436 -3.24 -2.62 -5.24
C GLU A 436 -2.85 -1.22 -4.79
N TRP A 437 -3.72 -0.23 -5.00
CA TRP A 437 -3.51 1.15 -4.59
C TRP A 437 -3.34 1.25 -3.07
N VAL A 438 -4.23 0.64 -2.28
CA VAL A 438 -4.16 0.65 -0.81
C VAL A 438 -2.90 -0.07 -0.32
N ALA A 439 -2.56 -1.23 -0.89
CA ALA A 439 -1.36 -1.97 -0.53
C ALA A 439 -0.08 -1.15 -0.76
N GLN A 440 0.06 -0.53 -1.94
CA GLN A 440 1.19 0.33 -2.28
C GLN A 440 1.26 1.58 -1.40
N ARG A 441 0.11 2.18 -1.06
CA ARG A 441 0.03 3.36 -0.19
C ARG A 441 0.58 3.06 1.22
N VAL A 442 0.24 1.90 1.77
CA VAL A 442 0.72 1.45 3.08
C VAL A 442 2.21 1.10 3.04
N GLU A 443 2.68 0.40 2.01
CA GLU A 443 4.12 0.12 1.84
C GLU A 443 4.96 1.41 1.79
N LYS A 444 4.46 2.44 1.08
CA LYS A 444 5.09 3.77 1.04
C LYS A 444 5.08 4.47 2.41
N GLY A 445 4.02 4.31 3.20
CA GLY A 445 3.89 4.92 4.54
C GLY A 445 4.76 4.26 5.60
N VAL A 446 4.84 2.93 5.61
CA VAL A 446 5.61 2.14 6.59
C VAL A 446 7.11 2.41 6.47
N ALA A 447 7.64 2.57 5.25
CA ALA A 447 9.06 2.84 5.02
C ALA A 447 9.50 4.22 5.57
N VAL A 448 8.62 5.22 5.53
CA VAL A 448 8.92 6.59 6.00
C VAL A 448 8.79 6.70 7.52
N ALA A 449 7.81 6.00 8.13
CA ALA A 449 7.56 6.05 9.57
C ALA A 449 8.61 5.31 10.42
N ALA A 450 9.43 4.44 9.83
CA ALA A 450 10.44 3.65 10.55
C ALA A 450 11.60 4.47 11.15
N TYR A 451 11.82 5.69 10.64
CA TYR A 451 12.99 6.52 10.98
C TYR A 451 12.59 7.87 11.58
N GLU A 452 13.06 8.14 12.78
CA GLU A 452 12.93 9.43 13.47
C GLU A 452 14.13 10.33 13.14
N LYS A 453 13.89 11.54 12.63
CA LYS A 453 14.98 12.50 12.35
C LYS A 453 15.58 13.00 13.67
N VAL A 454 16.91 12.94 13.77
CA VAL A 454 17.66 13.49 14.92
C VAL A 454 18.27 14.85 14.57
N ARG A 455 18.99 14.96 13.44
CA ARG A 455 19.58 16.23 12.95
C ARG A 455 20.04 16.12 11.50
N ASP A 456 20.22 17.26 10.83
CA ASP A 456 20.84 17.29 9.50
C ASP A 456 22.38 17.17 9.60
N LEU A 457 22.99 16.44 8.64
CA LEU A 457 24.44 16.21 8.61
C LEU A 457 25.13 16.94 7.46
N ASP A 458 24.57 16.90 6.24
CA ASP A 458 25.18 17.52 5.06
C ASP A 458 24.14 17.84 3.97
N LYS A 459 24.42 18.84 3.13
CA LYS A 459 23.60 19.21 1.95
C LYS A 459 24.49 19.30 0.70
N GLY A 460 24.29 18.38 -0.24
CA GLY A 460 25.02 18.30 -1.50
C GLY A 460 24.20 18.76 -2.72
N ALA A 461 24.82 18.76 -3.90
CA ALA A 461 24.22 19.21 -5.16
C ALA A 461 23.08 18.33 -5.71
N PHE A 462 22.94 17.10 -5.19
CA PHE A 462 21.97 16.09 -5.64
C PHE A 462 21.06 15.58 -4.50
N GLY A 463 21.10 16.21 -3.32
CA GLY A 463 20.34 15.80 -2.15
C GLY A 463 20.99 16.15 -0.81
N TRP A 464 20.49 15.61 0.30
CA TRP A 464 21.00 15.86 1.65
C TRP A 464 21.17 14.58 2.46
N VAL A 465 21.97 14.64 3.51
CA VAL A 465 22.18 13.54 4.46
C VAL A 465 21.73 14.00 5.83
N GLN A 466 20.95 13.15 6.51
CA GLN A 466 20.53 13.40 7.89
C GLN A 466 20.88 12.23 8.80
N HIS A 467 21.05 12.53 10.08
CA HIS A 467 21.10 11.57 11.17
C HIS A 467 19.68 11.24 11.59
N ALA A 468 19.36 9.95 11.66
CA ALA A 468 18.06 9.46 12.08
C ALA A 468 18.21 8.25 13.01
N ARG A 469 17.16 7.95 13.77
CA ARG A 469 17.08 6.81 14.67
C ARG A 469 15.99 5.86 14.17
N ASN A 470 16.30 4.57 14.06
CA ASN A 470 15.29 3.56 13.79
C ASN A 470 14.36 3.43 15.01
N ARG A 471 13.06 3.66 14.83
CA ARG A 471 12.08 3.67 15.93
C ARG A 471 11.88 2.30 16.59
N GLN A 472 12.12 1.22 15.86
CA GLN A 472 11.93 -0.15 16.37
C GLN A 472 13.16 -0.65 17.13
N THR A 473 14.36 -0.40 16.61
CA THR A 473 15.60 -0.95 17.17
C THR A 473 16.36 0.04 18.05
N GLY A 474 16.02 1.33 17.99
CA GLY A 474 16.78 2.41 18.62
C GLY A 474 18.15 2.67 17.95
N GLU A 475 18.44 2.05 16.81
CA GLU A 475 19.74 2.17 16.15
C GLU A 475 19.88 3.52 15.44
N GLU A 476 21.02 4.19 15.66
CA GLU A 476 21.39 5.42 14.96
C GLU A 476 21.88 5.12 13.52
N VAL A 477 21.34 5.84 12.55
CA VAL A 477 21.60 5.68 11.11
C VAL A 477 21.81 7.02 10.40
N ALA A 478 22.50 6.99 9.26
CA ALA A 478 22.59 8.12 8.35
C ALA A 478 21.69 7.84 7.13
N VAL A 479 20.80 8.77 6.78
CA VAL A 479 19.89 8.64 5.64
C VAL A 479 20.23 9.70 4.60
N LYS A 480 20.66 9.26 3.42
CA LYS A 480 20.95 10.11 2.26
C LYS A 480 19.74 10.15 1.35
N PHE A 481 19.14 11.33 1.19
CA PHE A 481 18.03 11.57 0.28
C PHE A 481 18.55 12.09 -1.05
N ILE A 482 17.99 11.57 -2.15
CA ILE A 482 18.25 11.97 -3.52
C ILE A 482 16.93 12.45 -4.12
N GLU A 483 16.90 13.67 -4.63
CA GLU A 483 15.70 14.25 -5.24
C GLU A 483 15.32 13.52 -6.54
N LEU A 484 14.03 13.17 -6.68
CA LEU A 484 13.46 12.62 -7.90
C LEU A 484 13.09 13.76 -8.87
N GLY A 485 13.35 13.58 -10.17
CA GLY A 485 13.05 14.56 -11.21
C GLY A 485 14.05 14.54 -12.37
N PRO A 486 14.14 15.62 -13.18
CA PRO A 486 14.89 15.64 -14.45
C PRO A 486 16.41 15.33 -14.33
N ARG A 487 16.97 15.45 -13.12
CA ARG A 487 18.38 15.18 -12.80
C ARG A 487 18.60 13.81 -12.15
N PHE A 488 17.54 13.04 -11.92
CA PHE A 488 17.64 11.68 -11.39
C PHE A 488 17.97 10.73 -12.53
N TYR A 489 19.10 10.03 -12.40
CA TYR A 489 19.57 9.07 -13.38
C TYR A 489 19.68 7.69 -12.74
N GLN A 490 18.63 6.88 -12.89
CA GLN A 490 18.49 5.56 -12.27
C GLN A 490 19.77 4.72 -12.40
N LYS A 491 20.39 4.66 -13.58
CA LYS A 491 21.59 3.83 -13.84
C LYS A 491 22.79 4.17 -12.96
N TYR A 492 22.96 5.44 -12.56
CA TYR A 492 24.08 5.83 -11.69
C TYR A 492 23.78 5.52 -10.23
N VAL A 493 22.54 5.75 -9.80
CA VAL A 493 22.08 5.51 -8.42
C VAL A 493 21.98 4.01 -8.11
N GLU A 494 21.47 3.22 -9.06
CA GLU A 494 21.46 1.75 -9.00
C GLU A 494 22.87 1.20 -8.80
N ARG A 495 23.84 1.72 -9.56
CA ARG A 495 25.23 1.31 -9.46
C ARG A 495 25.82 1.66 -8.09
N GLU A 496 25.52 2.85 -7.57
CA GLU A 496 25.96 3.29 -6.23
C GLU A 496 25.43 2.33 -5.15
N ILE A 497 24.13 2.01 -5.16
CA ILE A 497 23.49 1.14 -4.17
C ILE A 497 24.00 -0.30 -4.26
N ILE A 498 24.11 -0.87 -5.48
CA ILE A 498 24.59 -2.24 -5.67
C ILE A 498 26.05 -2.36 -5.23
N ASN A 499 26.92 -1.43 -5.64
CA ASN A 499 28.33 -1.45 -5.23
C ASN A 499 28.46 -1.31 -3.72
N HIS A 500 27.72 -0.39 -3.09
CA HIS A 500 27.83 -0.13 -1.65
C HIS A 500 27.32 -1.32 -0.83
N ARG A 501 26.24 -1.97 -1.25
CA ARG A 501 25.71 -3.19 -0.61
C ARG A 501 26.74 -4.33 -0.55
N LEU A 502 27.57 -4.47 -1.59
CA LEU A 502 28.62 -5.50 -1.65
C LEU A 502 29.81 -5.22 -0.72
N LEU A 503 29.94 -4.01 -0.18
CA LEU A 503 31.06 -3.62 0.68
C LEU A 503 30.77 -4.00 2.14
N ALA A 504 31.55 -4.94 2.67
CA ALA A 504 31.52 -5.32 4.07
C ALA A 504 32.93 -5.27 4.66
N HIS A 505 33.30 -4.12 5.23
CA HIS A 505 34.63 -3.90 5.80
C HIS A 505 34.59 -2.92 6.99
N PRO A 506 35.36 -3.13 8.08
CA PRO A 506 35.36 -2.26 9.26
C PRO A 506 35.67 -0.78 8.97
N HIS A 507 36.49 -0.53 7.96
CA HIS A 507 36.90 0.82 7.52
C HIS A 507 36.09 1.38 6.35
N ILE A 508 34.92 0.82 6.07
CA ILE A 508 33.95 1.33 5.10
C ILE A 508 32.63 1.55 5.84
N VAL A 509 31.89 2.62 5.50
CA VAL A 509 30.54 2.84 6.02
C VAL A 509 29.62 1.72 5.52
N GLY A 510 28.91 1.03 6.41
CA GLY A 510 28.00 -0.06 6.02
C GLY A 510 26.72 0.44 5.35
N PHE A 511 26.31 -0.24 4.27
CA PHE A 511 24.96 -0.13 3.71
C PHE A 511 23.95 -0.90 4.58
N LYS A 512 22.73 -0.36 4.73
CA LYS A 512 21.65 -1.03 5.46
C LYS A 512 20.48 -1.36 4.54
N GLU A 513 19.84 -0.32 4.02
CA GLU A 513 18.66 -0.44 3.17
C GLU A 513 18.44 0.79 2.30
N VAL A 514 17.50 0.70 1.35
CA VAL A 514 17.01 1.78 0.52
C VAL A 514 15.49 1.76 0.52
N PHE A 515 14.86 2.93 0.44
CA PHE A 515 13.43 3.08 0.21
C PHE A 515 13.15 4.31 -0.65
N VAL A 516 11.93 4.41 -1.19
CA VAL A 516 11.51 5.54 -2.03
C VAL A 516 10.31 6.23 -1.41
N THR A 517 10.32 7.56 -1.47
CA THR A 517 9.22 8.44 -1.09
C THR A 517 8.68 9.12 -2.34
N HIS A 518 7.56 9.85 -2.22
CA HIS A 518 6.96 10.57 -3.35
C HIS A 518 7.90 11.62 -3.98
N LYS A 519 8.87 12.17 -3.22
CA LYS A 519 9.80 13.22 -3.70
C LYS A 519 11.26 12.78 -3.76
N HIS A 520 11.65 11.71 -3.05
CA HIS A 520 13.06 11.36 -2.83
C HIS A 520 13.29 9.84 -2.80
N LEU A 521 14.44 9.41 -3.29
CA LEU A 521 15.02 8.10 -2.97
C LEU A 521 15.91 8.25 -1.72
N ALA A 522 15.73 7.39 -0.72
CA ALA A 522 16.45 7.42 0.54
C ALA A 522 17.35 6.20 0.71
N ILE A 523 18.65 6.41 0.94
CA ILE A 523 19.65 5.37 1.19
C ILE A 523 20.04 5.41 2.67
N VAL A 524 19.76 4.33 3.39
CA VAL A 524 20.06 4.17 4.82
C VAL A 524 21.42 3.50 5.00
N MET A 525 22.27 4.12 5.81
CA MET A 525 23.66 3.74 6.03
C MET A 525 24.00 3.77 7.52
N GLU A 526 25.12 3.13 7.87
CA GLU A 526 25.73 3.25 9.20
C GLU A 526 26.02 4.71 9.54
N TYR A 527 25.60 5.16 10.73
CA TYR A 527 25.96 6.47 11.24
C TYR A 527 27.35 6.48 11.89
N VAL A 528 28.19 7.44 11.50
CA VAL A 528 29.54 7.65 12.05
C VAL A 528 29.60 9.04 12.69
N GLY A 529 29.55 9.10 14.02
CA GLY A 529 29.29 10.35 14.75
C GLY A 529 30.47 11.30 14.99
N GLY A 530 31.71 10.93 14.68
CA GLY A 530 32.92 11.71 15.03
C GLY A 530 33.36 12.76 14.00
N GLY A 531 32.52 13.07 13.00
CA GLY A 531 32.83 14.04 11.95
C GLY A 531 33.73 13.47 10.85
N ASN A 532 34.18 14.34 9.94
CA ASN A 532 35.10 13.95 8.87
C ASN A 532 36.56 14.26 9.23
N LEU A 533 37.49 13.56 8.56
CA LEU A 533 38.93 13.69 8.80
C LEU A 533 39.45 15.08 8.40
N GLN A 534 38.77 15.79 7.49
CA GLN A 534 39.13 17.17 7.15
C GLN A 534 38.99 18.10 8.37
N GLN A 535 37.82 18.09 9.02
CA GLN A 535 37.57 18.85 10.24
C GLN A 535 38.57 18.48 11.35
N TYR A 536 38.92 17.19 11.44
CA TYR A 536 39.90 16.70 12.41
C TYR A 536 41.31 17.27 12.17
N VAL A 537 41.77 17.30 10.91
CA VAL A 537 43.07 17.87 10.53
C VAL A 537 43.08 19.39 10.68
N GLU A 538 42.01 20.08 10.25
CA GLU A 538 41.87 21.54 10.37
C GLU A 538 41.91 21.98 11.83
N GLY A 539 41.25 21.25 12.73
CA GLY A 539 41.29 21.53 14.17
C GLY A 539 42.68 21.32 14.81
N ALA A 540 43.47 20.39 14.28
CA ALA A 540 44.83 20.11 14.76
C ALA A 540 45.91 20.94 14.04
N GLY A 541 45.58 21.59 12.92
CA GLY A 541 46.52 22.19 11.97
C GLY A 541 47.29 21.14 11.15
N ARG A 542 47.95 20.19 11.82
CA ARG A 542 48.57 18.99 11.23
C ARG A 542 48.58 17.85 12.25
N LEU A 543 48.65 16.61 11.77
CA LEU A 543 48.73 15.42 12.61
C LEU A 543 50.19 15.00 12.83
N PRO A 544 50.53 14.48 14.02
CA PRO A 544 51.82 13.83 14.22
C PRO A 544 51.92 12.58 13.33
N GLU A 545 53.13 12.27 12.88
CA GLU A 545 53.36 11.22 11.87
C GLU A 545 52.78 9.85 12.28
N TRP A 546 52.90 9.46 13.55
CA TRP A 546 52.36 8.18 14.03
C TRP A 546 50.84 8.11 13.84
N GLN A 547 50.13 9.22 14.04
CA GLN A 547 48.68 9.27 13.91
C GLN A 547 48.26 9.30 12.45
N ALA A 548 48.96 10.10 11.62
CA ALA A 548 48.78 10.10 10.18
C ALA A 548 49.03 8.70 9.59
N ARG A 549 50.02 7.95 10.10
CA ARG A 549 50.30 6.56 9.74
C ARG A 549 49.13 5.65 10.10
N CYS A 550 48.59 5.74 11.32
CA CYS A 550 47.45 4.91 11.73
C CYS A 550 46.21 5.15 10.85
N PHE A 551 45.90 6.39 10.48
CA PHE A 551 44.80 6.67 9.56
C PHE A 551 45.10 6.20 8.14
N PHE A 552 46.33 6.40 7.66
CA PHE A 552 46.74 5.93 6.35
C PHE A 552 46.68 4.40 6.24
N GLN A 553 47.08 3.66 7.29
CA GLN A 553 46.95 2.21 7.35
C GLN A 553 45.49 1.77 7.19
N GLN A 554 44.56 2.37 7.94
CA GLN A 554 43.14 2.06 7.86
C GLN A 554 42.54 2.36 6.47
N LEU A 555 42.94 3.48 5.85
CA LEU A 555 42.52 3.86 4.51
C LEU A 555 43.02 2.86 3.45
N ILE A 556 44.29 2.47 3.51
CA ILE A 556 44.89 1.52 2.58
C ILE A 556 44.26 0.14 2.72
N LEU A 557 43.91 -0.29 3.94
CA LEU A 557 43.19 -1.55 4.17
C LEU A 557 41.79 -1.52 3.54
N ALA A 558 41.04 -0.42 3.68
CA ALA A 558 39.74 -0.26 3.04
C ALA A 558 39.83 -0.34 1.51
N LEU A 559 40.82 0.34 0.92
CA LEU A 559 41.01 0.35 -0.53
C LEU A 559 41.55 -0.97 -1.06
N GLN A 560 42.41 -1.66 -0.32
CA GLN A 560 42.90 -2.98 -0.68
C GLN A 560 41.72 -3.95 -0.78
N TYR A 561 40.77 -3.88 0.17
CA TYR A 561 39.53 -4.67 0.10
C TYR A 561 38.71 -4.34 -1.16
N CYS A 562 38.49 -3.05 -1.46
CA CYS A 562 37.76 -2.63 -2.66
C CYS A 562 38.44 -3.09 -3.97
N HIS A 563 39.75 -2.90 -4.10
CA HIS A 563 40.52 -3.19 -5.31
C HIS A 563 40.72 -4.70 -5.50
N ALA A 564 41.17 -5.41 -4.46
CA ALA A 564 41.56 -6.82 -4.59
C ALA A 564 40.36 -7.77 -4.61
N ASN A 565 39.34 -7.54 -3.77
CA ASN A 565 38.24 -8.49 -3.62
C ASN A 565 37.09 -8.21 -4.60
N LEU A 566 36.85 -6.94 -4.92
CA LEU A 566 35.64 -6.53 -5.66
C LEU A 566 35.94 -5.81 -6.98
N ARG A 567 37.22 -5.47 -7.26
CA ARG A 567 37.64 -4.71 -8.45
C ARG A 567 36.88 -3.38 -8.58
N ILE A 568 36.66 -2.70 -7.46
CA ILE A 568 35.99 -1.40 -7.37
C ILE A 568 37.02 -0.32 -7.05
N ALA A 569 37.18 0.67 -7.92
CA ALA A 569 37.95 1.89 -7.62
C ALA A 569 37.03 3.00 -7.08
N HIS A 570 37.50 3.76 -6.09
CA HIS A 570 36.70 4.78 -5.40
C HIS A 570 36.60 6.10 -6.16
N ARG A 571 37.74 6.62 -6.66
CA ARG A 571 37.84 7.79 -7.56
C ARG A 571 37.49 9.17 -6.97
N ASP A 572 37.24 9.29 -5.67
CA ASP A 572 37.09 10.58 -4.96
C ASP A 572 37.58 10.49 -3.51
N ILE A 573 38.77 9.92 -3.33
CA ILE A 573 39.41 9.82 -2.01
C ILE A 573 39.91 11.22 -1.61
N LYS A 574 39.36 11.73 -0.50
CA LYS A 574 39.71 13.03 0.09
C LYS A 574 39.40 13.02 1.58
N LEU A 575 39.99 13.96 2.32
CA LEU A 575 39.78 14.07 3.77
C LEU A 575 38.29 14.24 4.15
N GLY A 576 37.50 14.92 3.30
CA GLY A 576 36.06 15.12 3.52
C GLY A 576 35.20 13.86 3.37
N ASN A 577 35.64 12.86 2.58
CA ASN A 577 34.91 11.58 2.38
C ASN A 577 35.43 10.47 3.31
N VAL A 578 36.15 10.85 4.36
CA VAL A 578 36.69 9.94 5.36
C VAL A 578 36.09 10.34 6.71
N LEU A 579 35.23 9.50 7.25
CA LEU A 579 34.58 9.71 8.54
C LEU A 579 35.38 9.08 9.68
N LEU A 580 35.28 9.65 10.87
CA LEU A 580 35.95 9.15 12.06
C LEU A 580 34.94 8.69 13.10
N ASN A 581 35.12 7.48 13.61
CA ASN A 581 34.43 7.00 14.79
C ASN A 581 35.34 7.19 16.02
N THR A 582 35.02 8.22 16.81
CA THR A 582 35.80 8.64 17.98
C THR A 582 35.40 7.92 19.28
N LYS A 583 34.55 6.88 19.22
CA LYS A 583 34.19 6.07 20.41
C LYS A 583 35.38 5.33 21.03
N TYR A 584 36.48 5.19 20.29
CA TYR A 584 37.68 4.47 20.70
C TYR A 584 38.84 5.44 20.95
N GLN A 585 39.80 5.05 21.80
CA GLN A 585 41.00 5.84 22.08
C GLN A 585 41.78 6.21 20.82
N ILE A 586 41.84 5.30 19.84
CA ILE A 586 42.33 5.57 18.49
C ILE A 586 41.09 5.60 17.57
N PRO A 587 40.76 6.75 16.96
CA PRO A 587 39.57 6.84 16.11
C PRO A 587 39.62 5.83 14.96
N ILE A 588 38.49 5.16 14.72
CA ILE A 588 38.35 4.25 13.59
C ILE A 588 37.95 5.06 12.36
N LEU A 589 38.74 4.95 11.31
CA LEU A 589 38.47 5.55 10.02
C LEU A 589 37.44 4.73 9.25
N LYS A 590 36.44 5.41 8.66
CA LYS A 590 35.46 4.82 7.75
C LYS A 590 35.36 5.64 6.46
N LEU A 591 35.66 5.00 5.34
CA LEU A 591 35.51 5.57 4.01
C LEU A 591 34.03 5.61 3.60
N CYS A 592 33.56 6.74 3.09
CA CYS A 592 32.18 6.95 2.64
C CYS A 592 32.13 7.53 1.21
N ASP A 593 30.91 7.62 0.66
CA ASP A 593 30.60 8.25 -0.63
C ASP A 593 31.19 7.55 -1.88
N PHE A 594 30.55 6.45 -2.27
CA PHE A 594 30.89 5.65 -3.45
C PHE A 594 30.17 6.11 -4.73
N GLY A 595 29.59 7.33 -4.77
CA GLY A 595 28.80 7.84 -5.91
C GLY A 595 29.59 7.95 -7.23
N TYR A 596 30.91 7.99 -7.17
CA TYR A 596 31.80 8.03 -8.33
C TYR A 596 32.55 6.71 -8.60
N SER A 597 32.27 5.69 -7.78
CA SER A 597 32.97 4.41 -7.82
C SER A 597 32.69 3.63 -9.12
N LYS A 598 33.65 2.79 -9.53
CA LYS A 598 33.53 2.00 -10.75
C LYS A 598 33.96 0.55 -10.55
N ASN A 599 33.03 -0.38 -10.78
CA ASN A 599 33.31 -1.81 -10.87
C ASN A 599 33.87 -2.15 -12.27
N MET A 600 35.07 -2.73 -12.30
CA MET A 600 35.83 -3.03 -13.53
C MET A 600 35.38 -4.33 -14.21
N MET A 601 34.62 -5.21 -13.54
CA MET A 601 34.11 -6.46 -14.14
C MET A 601 32.98 -6.25 -15.14
N TRP A 602 32.25 -5.13 -15.06
CA TRP A 602 31.08 -4.84 -15.91
C TRP A 602 31.39 -4.01 -17.18
N GLY A 603 32.63 -4.09 -17.69
CA GLY A 603 32.97 -3.71 -19.07
C GLY A 603 32.93 -2.22 -19.46
N SER A 604 32.79 -1.28 -18.52
CA SER A 604 32.83 0.16 -18.86
C SER A 604 34.18 0.79 -18.51
N VAL A 605 34.94 1.21 -19.53
CA VAL A 605 36.19 1.98 -19.36
C VAL A 605 35.88 3.39 -18.82
N PRO A 606 36.53 3.89 -17.75
CA PRO A 606 36.30 5.24 -17.23
C PRO A 606 36.82 6.30 -18.21
N LYS A 607 35.94 7.23 -18.60
CA LYS A 607 36.14 8.23 -19.66
C LYS A 607 35.88 9.68 -19.18
N THR A 608 35.60 9.86 -17.90
CA THR A 608 35.16 11.15 -17.33
C THR A 608 36.10 11.64 -16.23
N ARG A 609 36.40 12.95 -16.25
CA ARG A 609 37.17 13.65 -15.22
C ARG A 609 36.28 13.84 -13.99
N VAL A 610 36.55 13.08 -12.94
CA VAL A 610 35.78 13.03 -11.70
C VAL A 610 36.75 13.10 -10.53
N GLY A 611 36.37 13.82 -9.47
CA GLY A 611 37.17 13.98 -8.26
C GLY A 611 37.45 15.45 -7.88
N THR A 612 37.75 15.68 -6.61
CA THR A 612 38.08 17.03 -6.11
C THR A 612 39.44 17.49 -6.66
N ALA A 613 39.49 18.64 -7.36
CA ALA A 613 40.66 19.06 -8.15
C ALA A 613 42.01 19.16 -7.41
N ALA A 614 42.03 19.20 -6.07
CA ALA A 614 43.27 19.17 -5.29
C ALA A 614 43.86 17.76 -5.10
N TYR A 615 43.04 16.71 -5.31
CA TYR A 615 43.38 15.31 -5.04
C TYR A 615 43.62 14.49 -6.30
N ILE A 616 43.26 15.00 -7.48
CA ILE A 616 43.37 14.27 -8.75
C ILE A 616 44.84 14.09 -9.17
N SER A 617 45.11 12.99 -9.87
CA SER A 617 46.42 12.68 -10.44
C SER A 617 46.67 13.37 -11.79
N PRO A 618 47.93 13.51 -12.25
CA PRO A 618 48.26 14.14 -13.53
C PRO A 618 47.55 13.53 -14.73
N GLU A 619 47.41 12.21 -14.80
CA GLU A 619 46.71 11.50 -15.88
C GLU A 619 45.20 11.74 -15.86
N VAL A 620 44.58 11.85 -14.68
CA VAL A 620 43.16 12.22 -14.55
C VAL A 620 42.94 13.67 -14.98
N ALA A 621 43.88 14.56 -14.63
CA ALA A 621 43.84 15.96 -15.04
C ALA A 621 44.07 16.14 -16.56
N ARG A 622 44.93 15.33 -17.18
CA ARG A 622 45.23 15.36 -18.62
C ARG A 622 44.15 14.73 -19.49
N CYS A 623 43.37 13.80 -18.94
CA CYS A 623 42.30 13.11 -19.65
C CYS A 623 41.38 14.10 -20.40
N ARG A 624 41.26 13.94 -21.72
CA ARG A 624 40.36 14.69 -22.62
C ARG A 624 39.49 13.69 -23.37
N GLY A 625 38.18 13.69 -23.11
CA GLY A 625 37.24 12.78 -23.78
C GLY A 625 37.43 11.31 -23.38
N ASP A 626 37.33 10.39 -24.33
CA ASP A 626 37.17 8.94 -24.17
C ASP A 626 38.44 8.15 -23.77
N GLU A 627 39.50 8.81 -23.34
CA GLU A 627 40.78 8.18 -22.98
C GLU A 627 40.70 7.42 -21.65
N ALA A 628 41.17 6.18 -21.65
CA ALA A 628 41.21 5.32 -20.47
C ALA A 628 42.39 5.67 -19.56
N TYR A 629 42.19 5.62 -18.25
CA TYR A 629 43.27 5.71 -17.25
C TYR A 629 43.15 4.60 -16.20
N ASP A 630 44.27 4.33 -15.53
CA ASP A 630 44.33 3.37 -14.43
C ASP A 630 43.72 3.99 -13.16
N THR A 631 42.51 3.54 -12.81
CA THR A 631 41.77 4.04 -11.65
C THR A 631 42.37 3.62 -10.31
N GLU A 632 43.01 2.47 -10.24
CA GLU A 632 43.64 1.99 -9.00
C GLU A 632 44.86 2.86 -8.67
N LYS A 633 45.66 3.20 -9.70
CA LYS A 633 46.82 4.12 -9.56
C LYS A 633 46.42 5.56 -9.30
N ALA A 634 45.25 6.00 -9.75
CA ALA A 634 44.69 7.31 -9.41
C ALA A 634 44.23 7.38 -7.93
N ASP A 635 43.63 6.31 -7.41
CA ASP A 635 43.28 6.19 -5.98
C ASP A 635 44.54 6.24 -5.10
N VAL A 636 45.63 5.55 -5.50
CA VAL A 636 46.93 5.59 -4.81
C VAL A 636 47.48 7.02 -4.71
N TRP A 637 47.41 7.80 -5.80
CA TRP A 637 47.82 9.21 -5.79
C TRP A 637 46.99 10.02 -4.80
N SER A 638 45.67 9.85 -4.82
CA SER A 638 44.73 10.55 -3.92
C SER A 638 44.98 10.22 -2.45
N CYS A 639 45.39 8.98 -2.14
CA CYS A 639 45.86 8.58 -0.81
C CYS A 639 47.13 9.34 -0.41
N GLY A 640 48.09 9.49 -1.33
CA GLY A 640 49.30 10.28 -1.11
C GLY A 640 49.01 11.75 -0.80
N VAL A 641 48.07 12.36 -1.53
CA VAL A 641 47.60 13.73 -1.24
C VAL A 641 46.96 13.79 0.15
N THR A 642 46.13 12.80 0.50
CA THR A 642 45.49 12.71 1.81
C THR A 642 46.51 12.60 2.94
N LEU A 643 47.53 11.74 2.79
CA LEU A 643 48.64 11.61 3.75
C LEU A 643 49.45 12.91 3.87
N TYR A 644 49.79 13.54 2.75
CA TYR A 644 50.48 14.83 2.77
C TYR A 644 49.68 15.88 3.53
N CYS A 645 48.36 15.97 3.29
CA CYS A 645 47.52 16.95 3.98
C CYS A 645 47.46 16.68 5.49
N MET A 646 47.38 15.42 5.91
CA MET A 646 47.46 15.07 7.33
C MET A 646 48.79 15.53 7.96
N LEU A 647 49.92 15.37 7.26
CA LEU A 647 51.24 15.72 7.79
C LEU A 647 51.57 17.21 7.72
N ALA A 648 51.07 17.92 6.71
CA ALA A 648 51.46 19.29 6.40
C ALA A 648 50.39 20.35 6.71
N GLY A 649 49.12 19.95 6.86
CA GLY A 649 47.99 20.88 7.00
C GLY A 649 47.64 21.66 5.73
N ARG A 650 48.25 21.31 4.59
CA ARG A 650 48.10 21.99 3.29
C ARG A 650 48.24 21.00 2.14
N TYR A 651 47.72 21.32 0.95
CA TYR A 651 47.90 20.45 -0.22
C TYR A 651 49.33 20.54 -0.80
N PRO A 652 49.86 19.43 -1.37
CA PRO A 652 51.20 19.41 -1.96
C PRO A 652 51.36 20.34 -3.17
N PHE A 653 50.29 20.50 -3.96
CA PHE A 653 50.29 21.25 -5.23
C PHE A 653 49.29 22.42 -5.22
N MET A 654 49.23 23.19 -4.12
CA MET A 654 48.28 24.29 -3.94
C MET A 654 48.50 25.48 -4.90
N ASP A 655 47.39 26.01 -5.41
CA ASP A 655 47.25 27.34 -6.01
C ASP A 655 45.85 27.91 -5.68
N ALA A 656 45.74 29.23 -5.54
CA ALA A 656 44.50 29.92 -5.17
C ALA A 656 43.45 29.84 -6.29
N ASP A 657 43.87 29.75 -7.56
CA ASP A 657 42.97 29.65 -8.71
C ASP A 657 42.76 28.18 -9.14
N HIS A 658 41.50 27.78 -9.32
CA HIS A 658 41.10 26.42 -9.71
C HIS A 658 41.59 26.00 -11.10
N GLN A 659 41.53 26.91 -12.09
CA GLN A 659 42.01 26.61 -13.45
C GLN A 659 43.52 26.56 -13.50
N VAL A 660 44.21 27.42 -12.76
CA VAL A 660 45.67 27.41 -12.63
C VAL A 660 46.13 26.12 -11.95
N ARG A 661 45.41 25.66 -10.91
CA ARG A 661 45.71 24.39 -10.22
C ARG A 661 45.60 23.19 -11.15
N LEU A 662 44.53 23.11 -11.94
CA LEU A 662 44.35 22.03 -12.92
C LEU A 662 45.46 22.02 -13.97
N LYS A 663 45.83 23.20 -14.49
CA LYS A 663 46.93 23.33 -15.45
C LYS A 663 48.28 22.94 -14.85
N LYS A 664 48.55 23.34 -13.61
CA LYS A 664 49.75 22.93 -12.86
C LYS A 664 49.79 21.41 -12.65
N ILE A 665 48.67 20.78 -12.32
CA ILE A 665 48.61 19.32 -12.18
C ILE A 665 48.83 18.62 -13.53
N GLN A 666 48.34 19.18 -14.64
CA GLN A 666 48.60 18.66 -15.98
C GLN A 666 50.07 18.78 -16.38
N GLU A 667 50.76 19.83 -15.97
CA GLU A 667 52.15 20.13 -16.35
C GLU A 667 53.19 19.68 -15.30
N LEU A 668 52.76 18.96 -14.25
CA LEU A 668 53.61 18.45 -13.16
C LEU A 668 54.88 17.75 -13.68
N ALA A 669 56.03 18.19 -13.19
CA ALA A 669 57.34 17.59 -13.41
C ALA A 669 57.94 17.03 -12.10
N PRO A 670 58.93 16.11 -12.16
CA PRO A 670 59.54 15.53 -10.96
C PRO A 670 60.09 16.58 -9.98
N ALA A 671 60.61 17.70 -10.49
CA ALA A 671 61.11 18.81 -9.68
C ALA A 671 60.01 19.46 -8.80
N ASP A 672 58.76 19.50 -9.29
CA ASP A 672 57.63 20.04 -8.53
C ASP A 672 57.24 19.11 -7.36
N VAL A 673 57.39 17.79 -7.56
CA VAL A 673 57.20 16.80 -6.49
C VAL A 673 58.25 16.98 -5.40
N ASP A 674 59.52 17.11 -5.78
CA ASP A 674 60.58 17.35 -4.79
C ASP A 674 60.39 18.69 -4.06
N ALA A 675 59.96 19.74 -4.77
CA ALA A 675 59.63 21.03 -4.15
C ALA A 675 58.43 20.94 -3.19
N ALA A 676 57.43 20.10 -3.48
CA ALA A 676 56.31 19.84 -2.58
C ALA A 676 56.74 19.03 -1.34
N LEU A 677 57.60 18.03 -1.51
CA LEU A 677 58.10 17.21 -0.40
C LEU A 677 59.07 17.98 0.51
N ALA A 678 59.87 18.89 -0.04
CA ALA A 678 60.75 19.78 0.74
C ALA A 678 59.99 20.74 1.67
N LYS A 679 58.67 20.93 1.42
CA LYS A 679 57.77 21.74 2.25
C LYS A 679 57.17 20.96 3.42
N LEU A 680 57.45 19.65 3.56
CA LEU A 680 57.02 18.88 4.71
C LEU A 680 57.77 19.33 5.98
N PRO A 681 57.12 19.25 7.15
CA PRO A 681 57.78 19.51 8.43
C PRO A 681 59.03 18.62 8.64
N SER A 682 60.05 19.15 9.32
CA SER A 682 61.33 18.47 9.53
C SER A 682 61.26 17.26 10.46
N ASP A 683 60.16 17.11 11.21
CA ASP A 683 59.86 15.98 12.09
C ASP A 683 59.21 14.80 11.35
N VAL A 684 58.97 14.93 10.04
CA VAL A 684 58.53 13.81 9.18
C VAL A 684 59.74 12.95 8.80
N SER A 685 59.64 11.64 9.03
CA SER A 685 60.71 10.68 8.79
C SER A 685 61.10 10.56 7.32
N ALA A 686 62.37 10.25 7.07
CA ALA A 686 62.89 10.01 5.71
C ALA A 686 62.13 8.87 5.01
N ASP A 687 61.71 7.85 5.75
CA ASP A 687 60.93 6.72 5.23
C ASP A 687 59.55 7.17 4.72
N CYS A 688 58.86 8.06 5.46
CA CYS A 688 57.59 8.63 5.04
C CYS A 688 57.74 9.46 3.76
N VAL A 689 58.77 10.31 3.70
CA VAL A 689 59.06 11.13 2.52
C VAL A 689 59.42 10.26 1.31
N ALA A 690 60.17 9.17 1.52
CA ALA A 690 60.51 8.21 0.47
C ALA A 690 59.26 7.50 -0.06
N LEU A 691 58.32 7.11 0.81
CA LEU A 691 57.03 6.54 0.40
C LEU A 691 56.20 7.54 -0.41
N LEU A 692 56.04 8.78 0.08
CA LEU A 692 55.32 9.83 -0.64
C LEU A 692 55.93 10.15 -2.01
N ARG A 693 57.27 10.15 -2.12
CA ARG A 693 57.96 10.32 -3.41
C ARG A 693 57.60 9.22 -4.41
N ARG A 694 57.54 7.96 -3.96
CA ARG A 694 57.12 6.84 -4.82
C ARG A 694 55.65 6.96 -5.22
N ILE A 695 54.76 7.35 -4.30
CA ILE A 695 53.32 7.56 -4.57
C ILE A 695 53.11 8.69 -5.58
N PHE A 696 53.85 9.80 -5.48
CA PHE A 696 53.77 10.94 -6.41
C PHE A 696 54.57 10.75 -7.71
N SER A 697 54.89 9.52 -8.09
CA SER A 697 55.50 9.26 -9.41
C SER A 697 54.54 9.68 -10.52
N ILE A 698 54.97 10.56 -11.42
CA ILE A 698 54.10 11.08 -12.48
C ILE A 698 53.62 9.97 -13.43
N PRO A 699 54.49 9.06 -13.94
CA PRO A 699 54.03 7.91 -14.70
C PRO A 699 53.22 6.94 -13.81
N PRO A 700 51.95 6.63 -14.13
CA PRO A 700 51.11 5.75 -13.29
C PRO A 700 51.73 4.35 -13.07
N ALA A 701 52.39 3.81 -14.09
CA ALA A 701 53.06 2.52 -14.03
C ALA A 701 54.24 2.47 -13.03
N ALA A 702 54.85 3.61 -12.71
CA ALA A 702 55.95 3.72 -11.76
C ALA A 702 55.47 3.89 -10.31
N ARG A 703 54.17 4.16 -10.08
CA ARG A 703 53.62 4.25 -8.73
C ARG A 703 53.52 2.87 -8.09
N PRO A 704 53.70 2.75 -6.76
CA PRO A 704 53.48 1.50 -6.05
C PRO A 704 52.03 1.01 -6.18
N THR A 705 51.81 -0.29 -6.08
CA THR A 705 50.47 -0.86 -5.82
C THR A 705 50.12 -0.72 -4.34
N LEU A 706 48.85 -0.93 -3.96
CA LEU A 706 48.45 -0.98 -2.55
C LEU A 706 49.21 -2.08 -1.79
N ALA A 707 49.47 -3.23 -2.42
CA ALA A 707 50.30 -4.30 -1.85
C ALA A 707 51.75 -3.84 -1.59
N ASP A 708 52.35 -3.07 -2.50
CA ASP A 708 53.69 -2.51 -2.32
C ASP A 708 53.73 -1.48 -1.18
N ILE A 709 52.65 -0.70 -1.01
CA ILE A 709 52.51 0.24 0.12
C ILE A 709 52.38 -0.54 1.43
N MET A 710 51.57 -1.59 1.48
CA MET A 710 51.42 -2.44 2.66
C MET A 710 52.71 -3.18 3.04
N ALA A 711 53.60 -3.42 2.07
CA ALA A 711 54.91 -4.01 2.28
C ALA A 711 55.98 -3.01 2.76
N ASP A 712 55.73 -1.71 2.65
CA ASP A 712 56.69 -0.66 2.98
C ASP A 712 57.06 -0.65 4.48
N PRO A 713 58.35 -0.45 4.82
CA PRO A 713 58.79 -0.40 6.22
C PRO A 713 58.06 0.66 7.05
N TRP A 714 57.79 1.85 6.50
CA TRP A 714 57.05 2.90 7.19
C TRP A 714 55.62 2.48 7.48
N PHE A 715 54.97 1.80 6.52
CA PHE A 715 53.61 1.31 6.68
C PHE A 715 53.49 0.22 7.75
N ARG A 716 54.50 -0.64 7.90
CA ARG A 716 54.46 -1.76 8.86
C ARG A 716 54.74 -1.36 10.32
N GLN A 717 55.19 -0.14 10.57
CA GLN A 717 55.43 0.34 11.92
C GLN A 717 54.11 0.46 12.70
N PHE A 718 54.02 -0.22 13.85
CA PHE A 718 52.89 -0.17 14.77
C PHE A 718 51.53 -0.48 14.10
N LEU A 719 51.47 -1.55 13.29
CA LEU A 719 50.22 -1.98 12.66
C LEU A 719 49.13 -2.24 13.73
N PRO A 720 47.91 -1.68 13.56
CA PRO A 720 46.82 -1.95 14.46
C PRO A 720 46.45 -3.43 14.43
N ASP A 721 46.13 -4.00 15.60
CA ASP A 721 45.62 -5.37 15.71
C ASP A 721 44.20 -5.44 15.13
N LEU A 722 44.10 -5.84 13.87
CA LEU A 722 42.84 -5.94 13.13
C LEU A 722 41.94 -7.09 13.63
N SER A 723 42.48 -8.05 14.39
CA SER A 723 41.73 -9.20 14.89
C SER A 723 40.61 -8.81 15.87
N LYS A 724 40.76 -7.65 16.54
CA LYS A 724 39.75 -7.09 17.47
C LYS A 724 38.68 -6.24 16.80
N LEU A 725 38.85 -5.90 15.51
CA LEU A 725 37.95 -5.03 14.74
C LEU A 725 37.00 -5.82 13.82
N ALA A 726 37.25 -7.12 13.67
CA ALA A 726 36.43 -8.04 12.87
C ALA A 726 35.17 -8.48 13.63
N VAL A 727 34.24 -7.55 13.86
CA VAL A 727 32.84 -7.90 14.06
C VAL A 727 32.06 -7.30 12.90
N ALA A 728 32.28 -7.84 11.71
CA ALA A 728 31.30 -7.71 10.64
C ALA A 728 30.09 -8.54 11.10
N GLN A 729 29.15 -7.91 11.79
CA GLN A 729 27.84 -8.52 12.00
C GLN A 729 27.27 -8.81 10.62
N ALA A 730 27.06 -10.09 10.31
CA ALA A 730 26.22 -10.51 9.21
C ALA A 730 24.82 -9.97 9.51
N ARG A 731 24.51 -8.79 8.97
CA ARG A 731 23.18 -8.21 9.00
C ARG A 731 22.44 -8.72 7.77
N GLU A 732 21.18 -9.09 7.95
CA GLU A 732 20.27 -9.29 6.83
C GLU A 732 20.19 -7.99 6.03
N GLN A 733 20.72 -8.01 4.81
CA GLN A 733 20.62 -6.91 3.87
C GLN A 733 19.39 -7.13 2.98
N GLN A 734 18.71 -6.06 2.60
CA GLN A 734 17.65 -6.09 1.58
C GLN A 734 18.10 -6.88 0.34
N SER A 735 17.18 -7.63 -0.26
CA SER A 735 17.47 -8.44 -1.44
C SER A 735 17.70 -7.55 -2.68
N VAL A 736 18.47 -8.06 -3.64
CA VAL A 736 18.70 -7.34 -4.91
C VAL A 736 17.39 -7.12 -5.67
N ALA A 737 16.46 -8.09 -5.60
CA ALA A 737 15.15 -7.99 -6.24
C ALA A 737 14.29 -6.84 -5.68
N GLU A 738 14.29 -6.64 -4.37
CA GLU A 738 13.60 -5.52 -3.71
C GLU A 738 14.21 -4.17 -4.12
N ILE A 739 15.54 -4.07 -4.11
CA ILE A 739 16.25 -2.86 -4.53
C ILE A 739 15.93 -2.51 -5.98
N THR A 740 15.93 -3.49 -6.89
CA THR A 740 15.56 -3.26 -8.30
C THR A 740 14.13 -2.74 -8.41
N ARG A 741 13.16 -3.28 -7.66
CA ARG A 741 11.77 -2.79 -7.66
C ARG A 741 11.68 -1.34 -7.17
N ILE A 742 12.36 -1.01 -6.07
CA ILE A 742 12.38 0.35 -5.50
C ILE A 742 12.97 1.34 -6.50
N LEU A 743 14.03 0.95 -7.22
CA LEU A 743 14.65 1.79 -8.23
C LEU A 743 13.78 1.97 -9.48
N GLN A 744 13.03 0.95 -9.90
CA GLN A 744 12.05 1.05 -10.97
C GLN A 744 10.92 2.02 -10.60
N GLU A 745 10.42 1.95 -9.36
CA GLU A 745 9.41 2.88 -8.87
C GLU A 745 9.96 4.32 -8.76
N ALA A 746 11.20 4.49 -8.30
CA ALA A 746 11.86 5.81 -8.27
C ALA A 746 11.99 6.42 -9.66
N ASP A 747 12.33 5.62 -10.69
CA ASP A 747 12.40 6.09 -12.07
C ASP A 747 11.02 6.49 -12.61
N ARG A 748 9.99 5.69 -12.34
CA ARG A 748 8.59 6.01 -12.69
C ARG A 748 8.15 7.34 -12.08
N LEU A 749 8.37 7.53 -10.78
CA LEU A 749 8.05 8.78 -10.07
C LEU A 749 8.84 9.97 -10.60
N SER A 750 10.11 9.78 -10.95
CA SER A 750 10.96 10.80 -11.56
C SER A 750 10.45 11.24 -12.95
N GLN A 751 10.01 10.29 -13.78
CA GLN A 751 9.46 10.56 -15.10
C GLN A 751 8.15 11.34 -15.03
N LEU A 752 7.24 10.94 -14.13
CA LEU A 752 5.98 11.66 -13.88
C LEU A 752 6.23 13.13 -13.53
N ARG A 753 7.18 13.39 -12.64
CA ARG A 753 7.55 14.74 -12.21
C ARG A 753 8.24 15.57 -13.30
N THR A 754 8.88 14.91 -14.26
CA THR A 754 9.49 15.56 -15.43
C THR A 754 8.44 15.96 -16.47
N GLN A 755 7.32 15.22 -16.56
CA GLN A 755 6.25 15.46 -17.53
C GLN A 755 5.19 16.46 -17.03
N GLN A 756 5.02 16.61 -15.71
CA GLN A 756 4.06 17.54 -15.11
C GLN A 756 4.72 18.34 -13.96
N PRO A 757 5.46 19.43 -14.26
CA PRO A 757 6.10 20.24 -13.23
C PRO A 757 5.10 21.02 -12.36
N ASP A 758 3.96 21.42 -12.94
CA ASP A 758 3.01 22.37 -12.34
C ASP A 758 1.92 21.71 -11.48
N ASP A 759 1.55 20.44 -11.74
CA ASP A 759 0.54 19.71 -10.93
C ASP A 759 1.05 19.39 -9.51
N PHE A 760 2.37 19.36 -9.30
CA PHE A 760 2.99 19.17 -7.98
C PHE A 760 3.35 20.50 -7.28
N ALA A 761 3.17 21.64 -7.96
CA ALA A 761 3.34 22.97 -7.37
C ALA A 761 2.06 23.45 -6.65
N GLY A 762 0.92 22.81 -6.91
CA GLY A 762 -0.38 23.12 -6.31
C GLY A 762 -0.63 22.50 -4.92
N GLU A 763 0.19 21.54 -4.49
CA GLU A 763 0.21 21.05 -3.11
C GLU A 763 1.27 21.81 -2.31
N VAL A 764 0.98 23.08 -2.00
CA VAL A 764 1.59 23.73 -0.83
C VAL A 764 0.93 23.11 0.42
N LEU A 765 1.39 21.92 0.76
CA LEU A 765 1.42 21.41 2.13
C LEU A 765 2.89 21.49 2.54
N GLU A 766 3.26 22.66 3.06
CA GLU A 766 4.51 22.83 3.82
C GLU A 766 4.47 22.01 5.14
N ASP A 767 3.32 21.47 5.57
CA ASP A 767 3.17 20.98 6.94
C ASP A 767 2.92 19.46 7.06
N VAL A 768 3.74 18.59 6.43
CA VAL A 768 3.68 17.13 6.74
C VAL A 768 5.01 16.57 7.26
N LEU A 769 6.09 17.34 7.14
CA LEU A 769 7.37 17.02 7.80
C LEU A 769 7.51 17.74 9.15
N ASP A 770 6.85 18.88 9.34
CA ASP A 770 6.90 19.63 10.60
C ASP A 770 5.77 19.20 11.58
N ASP A 771 4.55 18.88 11.09
CA ASP A 771 3.41 18.52 11.96
C ASP A 771 3.52 17.15 12.66
N VAL A 772 4.32 16.21 12.15
CA VAL A 772 4.59 14.94 12.85
C VAL A 772 5.76 15.07 13.83
N MET A 773 6.49 16.20 13.79
CA MET A 773 7.70 16.42 14.59
C MET A 773 7.50 17.38 15.77
N ASP A 774 6.49 18.25 15.77
CA ASP A 774 6.25 19.18 16.89
C ASP A 774 5.33 18.64 18.01
N GLU A 775 4.56 17.57 17.80
CA GLU A 775 3.67 17.02 18.86
C GLU A 775 4.38 16.22 19.97
N VAL A 776 5.71 16.04 19.92
CA VAL A 776 6.49 15.35 20.97
C VAL A 776 7.44 16.29 21.72
N GLY A 777 7.52 17.57 21.32
CA GLY A 777 8.43 18.56 21.90
C GLY A 777 7.93 19.26 23.17
N ASP A 778 6.62 19.23 23.47
CA ASP A 778 6.02 20.11 24.49
C ASP A 778 5.53 19.38 25.76
N GLN A 779 6.29 18.37 26.22
CA GLN A 779 6.09 17.75 27.55
C GLN A 779 7.27 17.93 28.52
N ASN A 780 8.18 18.88 28.28
CA ASN A 780 9.19 19.27 29.27
C ASN A 780 9.51 20.76 29.25
N ARG A 781 8.48 21.58 29.51
CA ARG A 781 8.63 22.92 30.10
C ARG A 781 7.69 23.11 31.28
#